data_AF-A0A7K0Y8E6-F1
#
_entry.id   AF-A0A7K0Y8E6-F1
#
_cell.length_a   1.000
_cell.length_b   1.000
_cell.length_c   1.000
_cell.angle_alpha   90.00
_cell.angle_beta   90.00
_cell.angle_gamma   90.00
#
_symmetry.space_group_name_H-M   'P 1'
#
loop_
_entity.id
_entity.type
_entity.pdbx_description
1 polymer ?
#
loop_
_entity_poly.entity_id
_entity_poly.type
_entity_poly.pdbx_seq_one_letter_code
_entity_poly.pdbx_strand_id
1 'polypeptide(L)'
;IFLASIRSTLVTAISIPTSLLVTFIGLWVSGYSLNLFTLSALTIAVGRVVDDSIVVIENINRHLSYGEPKKRAIIDAVKEVAGAITSATITTVAVFLPVALVGGIVGELFRPFSFSFTIALLASLVVSLTIVPVLAYWFLKAPVSEEQSAKESAKTAAARMEKARKLEEEKEKRSWLQRGYIPVLTKTQAKPGLTLVAAGAILMFTFSLVPQLKTDFIGDFGGDTFVVRQELPAGSTFEQRDEASKIVEDLILSQEGVETVLATFGGRADGRVNFGGNTNATTIQVSVSKDADNVAIQAAVQAEFDSRDDIGEVTLPQGGGGGFGGSSTIDIKLAATSDEALFAAVEKVRLGMLEVDGISDITSSLSEQQRTLKITVDRVAAARAGLTEIQVSGIVAATLRPGSIGDVNIDNEATPIFIVQENTPATLEEIRDIRIPTRSGVISLDSIADIQEVQAPVAITSEKGDRVATVSLTPDSDDLGAVTRAVTEALDVVELPIGATANIGGVSADQAESFGQLGLALLAAVAIVYLVMVATFSSLVQPLILLISIPFAATGALGLLLITDTPLGVPALIGMLLLVGVVVTNAIVLIDLINQYRKQGKSIQQSIMDGSRQRLRPIVMTALATIFALSPLALGITGGGFISQPLAIVVIGGLVSSTVLTLVIVPVLYWLIEGRAERKLLKAKAKGKRKPKAKARKRLALKR
;
A
#
# COMPACT_ATOMS: atom_id res chain seq x y z
N ILE A 1 -6.89 -30.19 8.44
CA ILE A 1 -8.15 -30.47 7.70
C ILE A 1 -7.86 -31.14 6.36
N PHE A 2 -7.12 -30.48 5.46
CA PHE A 2 -6.89 -31.03 4.12
C PHE A 2 -5.97 -32.26 4.07
N LEU A 3 -4.87 -32.31 4.84
CA LEU A 3 -3.90 -33.41 4.77
C LEU A 3 -4.35 -34.71 5.47
N ALA A 4 -5.45 -34.69 6.24
CA ALA A 4 -5.99 -35.83 7.00
C ALA A 4 -4.96 -36.62 7.86
N SER A 5 -3.81 -36.00 8.17
CA SER A 5 -2.65 -36.59 8.83
C SER A 5 -1.94 -35.53 9.67
N ILE A 6 -1.80 -35.79 10.97
CA ILE A 6 -1.07 -34.91 11.90
C ILE A 6 0.41 -34.82 11.51
N ARG A 7 1.00 -35.93 11.05
CA ARG A 7 2.42 -35.98 10.69
C ARG A 7 2.72 -35.12 9.46
N SER A 8 1.88 -35.23 8.43
CA SER A 8 2.02 -34.41 7.20
C SER A 8 1.85 -32.92 7.52
N THR A 9 0.94 -32.60 8.44
CA THR A 9 0.72 -31.22 8.91
C THR A 9 1.94 -30.70 9.68
N LEU A 10 2.52 -31.50 10.57
CA LEU A 10 3.69 -31.11 11.37
C LEU A 10 4.94 -30.90 10.51
N VAL A 11 5.16 -31.75 9.49
CA VAL A 11 6.25 -31.55 8.52
C VAL A 11 6.08 -30.24 7.76
N THR A 12 4.85 -29.90 7.36
CA THR A 12 4.55 -28.63 6.68
C THR A 12 4.70 -27.44 7.64
N ALA A 13 4.28 -27.57 8.90
CA ALA A 13 4.39 -26.49 9.89
C ALA A 13 5.86 -26.16 10.22
N ILE A 14 6.75 -27.16 10.25
CA ILE A 14 8.19 -26.96 10.46
C ILE A 14 8.82 -26.12 9.34
N SER A 15 8.26 -26.12 8.11
CA SER A 15 8.83 -25.33 7.03
C SER A 15 8.66 -23.82 7.25
N ILE A 16 7.70 -23.37 8.06
CA ILE A 16 7.52 -21.94 8.38
C ILE A 16 8.71 -21.41 9.19
N PRO A 17 9.02 -21.92 10.41
CA PRO A 17 10.18 -21.45 11.16
C PRO A 17 11.48 -21.57 10.39
N THR A 18 11.68 -22.66 9.65
CA THR A 18 12.94 -22.87 8.92
C THR A 18 13.10 -21.88 7.77
N SER A 19 12.03 -21.58 7.03
CA SER A 19 12.08 -20.58 5.95
C SER A 19 12.26 -19.17 6.51
N LEU A 20 11.57 -18.83 7.61
CA LEU A 20 11.74 -17.54 8.28
C LEU A 20 13.16 -17.37 8.83
N LEU A 21 13.75 -18.41 9.42
CA LEU A 21 15.14 -18.37 9.89
C LEU A 21 16.12 -18.06 8.75
N VAL A 22 15.99 -18.76 7.62
CA VAL A 22 16.80 -18.48 6.42
C VAL A 22 16.55 -17.06 5.91
N THR A 23 15.32 -16.58 5.99
CA THR A 23 14.97 -15.20 5.63
C THR A 23 15.66 -14.18 6.52
N PHE A 24 15.63 -14.37 7.84
CA PHE A 24 16.31 -13.48 8.79
C PHE A 24 17.82 -13.44 8.56
N ILE A 25 18.44 -14.59 8.25
CA ILE A 25 19.85 -14.64 7.85
C ILE A 25 20.07 -13.82 6.57
N GLY A 26 19.20 -13.97 5.56
CA GLY A 26 19.28 -13.21 4.32
C GLY A 26 19.12 -11.70 4.51
N LEU A 27 18.22 -11.28 5.40
CA LEU A 27 18.04 -9.87 5.75
C LEU A 27 19.25 -9.28 6.47
N TRP A 28 19.81 -10.04 7.42
CA TRP A 28 21.02 -9.65 8.13
C TRP A 28 22.21 -9.46 7.19
N VAL A 29 22.42 -10.39 6.25
CA VAL A 29 23.48 -10.27 5.23
C VAL A 29 23.24 -9.10 4.27
N SER A 30 21.98 -8.79 3.98
CA SER A 30 21.61 -7.68 3.08
C SER A 30 21.60 -6.31 3.76
N GLY A 31 21.85 -6.23 5.08
CA GLY A 31 21.87 -4.99 5.85
C GLY A 31 20.48 -4.39 6.12
N TYR A 32 19.40 -5.15 5.92
CA TYR A 32 18.05 -4.68 6.25
C TYR A 32 17.73 -4.90 7.74
N SER A 33 17.18 -3.87 8.39
CA SER A 33 16.69 -3.96 9.76
C SER A 33 15.31 -4.60 9.83
N LEU A 34 14.91 -5.06 11.02
CA LEU A 34 13.51 -5.39 11.29
C LEU A 34 12.74 -4.12 11.57
N ASN A 35 11.81 -3.80 10.68
CA ASN A 35 10.90 -2.67 10.78
C ASN A 35 9.49 -3.10 10.34
N LEU A 36 8.53 -2.17 10.40
CA LEU A 36 7.14 -2.44 10.04
C LEU A 36 6.98 -3.00 8.62
N PHE A 37 7.74 -2.49 7.64
CA PHE A 37 7.66 -2.94 6.26
C PHE A 37 8.24 -4.35 6.07
N THR A 38 9.39 -4.64 6.68
CA THR A 38 9.98 -5.99 6.61
C THR A 38 9.14 -7.02 7.36
N LEU A 39 8.59 -6.65 8.52
CA LEU A 39 7.71 -7.53 9.30
C LEU A 39 6.38 -7.77 8.56
N SER A 40 5.78 -6.74 7.96
CA SER A 40 4.59 -6.90 7.12
C SER A 40 4.85 -7.86 5.97
N ALA A 41 5.97 -7.70 5.26
CA ALA A 41 6.38 -8.61 4.20
C ALA A 41 6.51 -10.05 4.70
N LEU A 42 7.14 -10.28 5.86
CA LEU A 42 7.29 -11.60 6.44
C LEU A 42 5.94 -12.21 6.84
N THR A 43 5.07 -11.44 7.50
CA THR A 43 3.74 -11.90 7.93
C THR A 43 2.91 -12.32 6.72
N ILE A 44 2.90 -11.52 5.65
CA ILE A 44 2.20 -11.88 4.40
C ILE A 44 2.88 -13.08 3.73
N ALA A 45 4.21 -13.14 3.76
CA ALA A 45 4.97 -14.25 3.20
C ALA A 45 4.65 -15.58 3.90
N VAL A 46 4.32 -15.63 5.20
CA VAL A 46 3.99 -16.89 5.90
C VAL A 46 2.92 -17.70 5.16
N GLY A 47 1.85 -17.04 4.71
CA GLY A 47 0.77 -17.69 3.96
C GLY A 47 1.19 -18.24 2.60
N ARG A 48 2.25 -17.67 2.00
CA ARG A 48 2.80 -18.09 0.69
C ARG A 48 4.01 -19.02 0.81
N VAL A 49 4.77 -18.95 1.89
CA VAL A 49 5.96 -19.78 2.20
C VAL A 49 5.57 -21.24 2.38
N VAL A 50 4.41 -21.51 2.97
CA VAL A 50 3.90 -22.88 3.12
C VAL A 50 3.47 -23.51 1.81
N ASP A 51 3.18 -22.71 0.78
CA ASP A 51 2.50 -23.17 -0.43
C ASP A 51 3.30 -24.23 -1.18
N ASP A 52 4.58 -23.96 -1.40
CA ASP A 52 5.51 -24.86 -2.08
C ASP A 52 5.65 -26.18 -1.27
N SER A 53 5.72 -26.06 0.05
CA SER A 53 5.82 -27.21 0.98
C SER A 53 4.55 -28.06 0.95
N ILE A 54 3.37 -27.45 0.90
CA ILE A 54 2.07 -28.12 0.79
C ILE A 54 2.01 -28.91 -0.51
N VAL A 55 2.39 -28.31 -1.64
CA VAL A 55 2.36 -28.98 -2.95
C VAL A 55 3.31 -30.19 -2.96
N VAL A 56 4.52 -30.05 -2.42
CA VAL A 56 5.48 -31.15 -2.31
C VAL A 56 4.95 -32.27 -1.42
N ILE A 57 4.43 -31.96 -0.23
CA ILE A 57 3.91 -32.96 0.71
C ILE A 57 2.67 -33.68 0.19
N GLU A 58 1.75 -32.97 -0.47
CA GLU A 58 0.58 -33.62 -1.09
C GLU A 58 1.03 -34.55 -2.22
N ASN A 59 2.04 -34.16 -3.02
CA ASN A 59 2.57 -35.03 -4.07
C ASN A 59 3.27 -36.27 -3.48
N ILE A 60 4.07 -36.11 -2.42
CA ILE A 60 4.71 -37.21 -1.71
C ILE A 60 3.66 -38.16 -1.12
N ASN A 61 2.64 -37.63 -0.44
CA ASN A 61 1.58 -38.47 0.13
C ASN A 61 0.91 -39.31 -0.94
N ARG A 62 0.63 -38.73 -2.11
CA ARG A 62 0.02 -39.41 -3.27
C ARG A 62 0.89 -40.55 -3.79
N HIS A 63 2.20 -40.34 -3.96
CA HIS A 63 3.10 -41.41 -4.41
C HIS A 63 3.24 -42.54 -3.37
N LEU A 64 3.30 -42.18 -2.08
CA LEU A 64 3.33 -43.16 -0.99
C LEU A 64 2.04 -43.98 -0.95
N SER A 65 0.91 -43.35 -1.23
CA SER A 65 -0.40 -43.99 -1.14
C SER A 65 -0.73 -44.86 -2.37
N TYR A 66 -0.06 -44.62 -3.51
CA TYR A 66 0.04 -45.58 -4.63
C TYR A 66 0.87 -46.83 -4.31
N GLY A 67 1.49 -46.89 -3.13
CA GLY A 67 2.25 -48.05 -2.66
C GLY A 67 3.67 -48.11 -3.18
N GLU A 68 4.22 -47.01 -3.69
CA GLU A 68 5.61 -46.92 -4.13
C GLU A 68 6.59 -47.03 -2.93
N PRO A 69 7.80 -47.59 -3.12
CA PRO A 69 8.80 -47.68 -2.06
C PRO A 69 9.17 -46.28 -1.56
N LYS A 70 9.23 -46.09 -0.24
CA LYS A 70 9.28 -44.78 0.42
C LYS A 70 10.31 -43.82 -0.18
N LYS A 71 11.55 -44.26 -0.35
CA LYS A 71 12.63 -43.43 -0.91
C LYS A 71 12.37 -43.04 -2.37
N ARG A 72 11.89 -43.98 -3.18
CA ARG A 72 11.61 -43.76 -4.60
C ARG A 72 10.39 -42.85 -4.77
N ALA A 73 9.33 -43.11 -4.01
CA ALA A 73 8.11 -42.32 -3.96
C ALA A 73 8.41 -40.83 -3.71
N ILE A 74 9.28 -40.53 -2.73
CA ILE A 74 9.65 -39.14 -2.41
C ILE A 74 10.44 -38.50 -3.55
N ILE A 75 11.44 -39.18 -4.12
CA ILE A 75 12.27 -38.62 -5.19
C ILE A 75 11.43 -38.39 -6.46
N ASP A 76 10.61 -39.36 -6.84
CA ASP A 76 9.76 -39.27 -8.03
C ASP A 76 8.70 -38.18 -7.82
N ALA A 77 8.09 -38.09 -6.62
CA ALA A 77 7.17 -37.02 -6.26
C ALA A 77 7.79 -35.62 -6.35
N VAL A 78 9.00 -35.43 -5.83
CA VAL A 78 9.67 -34.12 -5.86
C VAL A 78 10.04 -33.74 -7.31
N LYS A 79 10.58 -34.69 -8.09
CA LYS A 79 10.95 -34.45 -9.49
C LYS A 79 9.75 -34.05 -10.37
N GLU A 80 8.58 -34.60 -10.09
CA GLU A 80 7.35 -34.28 -10.84
C GLU A 80 6.93 -32.81 -10.66
N VAL A 81 7.14 -32.22 -9.48
CA VAL A 81 6.64 -30.87 -9.14
C VAL A 81 7.73 -29.80 -9.09
N ALA A 82 9.00 -30.16 -8.93
CA ALA A 82 10.10 -29.22 -8.72
C ALA A 82 10.19 -28.13 -9.81
N GLY A 83 10.05 -28.50 -11.08
CA GLY A 83 10.10 -27.54 -12.19
C GLY A 83 8.96 -26.53 -12.16
N ALA A 84 7.73 -26.99 -11.88
CA ALA A 84 6.55 -26.15 -11.81
C ALA A 84 6.60 -25.19 -10.60
N ILE A 85 6.99 -25.70 -9.42
CA ILE A 85 7.10 -24.89 -8.20
C ILE A 85 8.23 -23.86 -8.34
N THR A 86 9.41 -24.27 -8.80
CA THR A 86 10.55 -23.34 -9.02
C THR A 86 10.16 -22.22 -9.98
N SER A 87 9.52 -22.57 -11.10
CA SER A 87 9.08 -21.57 -12.07
C SER A 87 8.03 -20.63 -11.49
N ALA A 88 7.08 -21.15 -10.72
CA ALA A 88 6.05 -20.34 -10.08
C ALA A 88 6.63 -19.39 -9.02
N THR A 89 7.57 -19.85 -8.20
CA THR A 89 8.23 -19.03 -7.19
C THR A 89 9.13 -17.97 -7.83
N ILE A 90 9.92 -18.30 -8.85
CA ILE A 90 10.71 -17.32 -9.61
C ILE A 90 9.80 -16.28 -10.25
N THR A 91 8.67 -16.70 -10.82
CA THR A 91 7.67 -15.78 -11.40
C THR A 91 7.14 -14.82 -10.33
N THR A 92 6.84 -15.32 -9.14
CA THR A 92 6.34 -14.50 -8.02
C THR A 92 7.42 -13.54 -7.51
N VAL A 93 8.68 -13.96 -7.44
CA VAL A 93 9.82 -13.10 -7.08
C VAL A 93 10.02 -12.01 -8.13
N ALA A 94 9.95 -12.36 -9.41
CA ALA A 94 10.20 -11.42 -10.50
C ALA A 94 9.18 -10.27 -10.57
N VAL A 95 7.98 -10.49 -10.03
CA VAL A 95 6.95 -9.46 -9.87
C VAL A 95 7.38 -8.32 -8.94
N PHE A 96 8.24 -8.57 -7.94
CA PHE A 96 8.72 -7.53 -7.03
C PHE A 96 9.91 -6.73 -7.56
N LEU A 97 10.52 -7.15 -8.68
CA LEU A 97 11.66 -6.47 -9.25
C LEU A 97 11.32 -5.02 -9.68
N PRO A 98 10.20 -4.73 -10.36
CA PRO A 98 9.80 -3.36 -10.65
C PRO A 98 9.57 -2.51 -9.40
N VAL A 99 9.00 -3.06 -8.33
CA VAL A 99 8.73 -2.32 -7.08
C VAL A 99 10.03 -1.86 -6.43
N ALA A 100 11.06 -2.69 -6.45
CA ALA A 100 12.37 -2.31 -5.92
C ALA A 100 13.02 -1.13 -6.67
N LEU A 101 12.57 -0.86 -7.90
CA LEU A 101 13.05 0.22 -8.79
C LEU A 101 12.14 1.46 -8.79
N VAL A 102 11.02 1.43 -8.06
CA VAL A 102 10.15 2.61 -7.88
C VAL A 102 10.92 3.68 -7.11
N GLY A 103 10.77 4.94 -7.54
CA GLY A 103 11.41 6.09 -6.93
C GLY A 103 10.55 6.73 -5.85
N GLY A 104 10.97 7.90 -5.37
CA GLY A 104 10.22 8.69 -4.39
C GLY A 104 10.01 7.99 -3.04
N ILE A 105 9.08 8.54 -2.25
CA ILE A 105 8.82 8.07 -0.89
C ILE A 105 8.31 6.64 -0.85
N VAL A 106 7.44 6.26 -1.80
CA VAL A 106 6.88 4.90 -1.89
C VAL A 106 7.96 3.87 -2.20
N GLY A 107 8.88 4.20 -3.10
CA GLY A 107 10.02 3.34 -3.42
C GLY A 107 10.88 3.05 -2.18
N GLU A 108 11.24 4.08 -1.41
CA GLU A 108 12.05 3.92 -0.20
C GLU A 108 11.33 3.12 0.88
N LEU A 109 10.02 3.33 1.07
CA LEU A 109 9.22 2.59 2.05
C LEU A 109 9.02 1.11 1.69
N PHE A 110 8.74 0.80 0.42
CA PHE A 110 8.40 -0.57 -0.02
C PHE A 110 9.57 -1.37 -0.59
N ARG A 111 10.76 -0.79 -0.76
CA ARG A 111 11.97 -1.54 -1.15
C ARG A 111 12.35 -2.60 -0.08
N PRO A 112 12.44 -2.28 1.24
CA PRO A 112 12.67 -3.30 2.28
C PRO A 112 11.61 -4.40 2.29
N PHE A 113 10.34 -4.04 2.04
CA PHE A 113 9.23 -4.99 1.90
C PHE A 113 9.49 -5.97 0.74
N SER A 114 9.83 -5.44 -0.43
CA SER A 114 10.06 -6.22 -1.66
C SER A 114 11.23 -7.20 -1.52
N PHE A 115 12.34 -6.76 -0.91
CA PHE A 115 13.49 -7.63 -0.64
C PHE A 115 13.16 -8.70 0.40
N SER A 116 12.50 -8.33 1.49
CA SER A 116 12.09 -9.29 2.54
C SER A 116 11.19 -10.37 2.00
N PHE A 117 10.18 -10.00 1.21
CA PHE A 117 9.27 -10.94 0.58
C PHE A 117 9.99 -11.85 -0.42
N THR A 118 10.87 -11.29 -1.25
CA THR A 118 11.67 -12.05 -2.23
C THR A 118 12.57 -13.08 -1.56
N ILE A 119 13.31 -12.68 -0.52
CA ILE A 119 14.18 -13.59 0.23
C ILE A 119 13.35 -14.69 0.89
N ALA A 120 12.17 -14.36 1.45
CA ALA A 120 11.27 -15.34 2.06
C ALA A 120 10.80 -16.41 1.07
N LEU A 121 10.44 -16.02 -0.15
CA LEU A 121 10.00 -16.95 -1.19
C LEU A 121 11.14 -17.83 -1.72
N LEU A 122 12.33 -17.26 -1.90
CA LEU A 122 13.50 -18.04 -2.30
C LEU A 122 13.90 -19.04 -1.19
N ALA A 123 13.86 -18.59 0.07
CA ALA A 123 14.07 -19.45 1.22
C ALA A 123 13.04 -20.58 1.27
N SER A 124 11.76 -20.29 1.08
CA SER A 124 10.70 -21.31 1.09
C SER A 124 10.85 -22.33 -0.01
N LEU A 125 11.27 -21.90 -1.20
CA LEU A 125 11.57 -22.81 -2.31
C LEU A 125 12.70 -23.78 -1.94
N VAL A 126 13.82 -23.25 -1.42
CA VAL A 126 14.96 -24.07 -0.98
C VAL A 126 14.52 -25.06 0.08
N VAL A 127 13.78 -24.62 1.11
CA VAL A 127 13.28 -25.47 2.20
C VAL A 127 12.32 -26.54 1.68
N SER A 128 11.40 -26.19 0.77
CA SER A 128 10.41 -27.12 0.21
C SER A 128 11.01 -28.22 -0.64
N LEU A 129 12.14 -27.97 -1.33
CA LEU A 129 12.79 -28.94 -2.19
C LEU A 129 13.90 -29.75 -1.50
N THR A 130 14.36 -29.31 -0.32
CA THR A 130 15.47 -29.96 0.41
C THR A 130 15.05 -30.53 1.76
N ILE A 131 14.59 -29.68 2.68
CA ILE A 131 14.29 -30.06 4.06
C ILE A 131 12.97 -30.82 4.16
N VAL A 132 11.93 -30.36 3.46
CA VAL A 132 10.61 -30.99 3.50
C VAL A 132 10.63 -32.45 3.03
N PRO A 133 11.31 -32.82 1.93
CA PRO A 133 11.45 -34.23 1.52
C PRO A 133 12.20 -35.10 2.55
N VAL A 134 13.21 -34.55 3.22
CA VAL A 134 13.96 -35.26 4.28
C VAL A 134 13.08 -35.52 5.50
N LEU A 135 12.35 -34.49 5.95
CA LEU A 135 11.38 -34.63 7.04
C LEU A 135 10.25 -35.60 6.67
N ALA A 136 9.76 -35.55 5.43
CA ALA A 136 8.79 -36.50 4.91
C ALA A 136 9.30 -37.94 4.99
N TYR A 137 10.57 -38.19 4.67
CA TYR A 137 11.20 -39.50 4.79
C TYR A 137 11.26 -40.00 6.24
N TRP A 138 11.42 -39.14 7.25
CA TRP A 138 11.43 -39.57 8.65
C TRP A 138 10.02 -39.72 9.24
N PHE A 139 9.12 -38.78 8.98
CA PHE A 139 7.84 -38.69 9.69
C PHE A 139 6.67 -39.39 8.97
N LEU A 140 6.63 -39.40 7.63
CA LEU A 140 5.52 -40.03 6.91
C LEU A 140 5.61 -41.55 6.99
N LYS A 141 4.48 -42.21 7.22
CA LYS A 141 4.41 -43.67 7.25
C LYS A 141 4.13 -44.19 5.85
N ALA A 142 4.99 -45.04 5.32
CA ALA A 142 4.70 -45.74 4.08
C ALA A 142 3.70 -46.89 4.37
N PRO A 143 2.68 -47.10 3.52
CA PRO A 143 1.77 -48.23 3.66
C PRO A 143 2.45 -49.58 3.37
N VAL A 144 3.63 -49.58 2.74
CA VAL A 144 4.44 -50.77 2.47
C VAL A 144 5.78 -50.65 3.20
N SER A 145 6.13 -51.65 4.01
CA SER A 145 7.48 -51.75 4.62
C SER A 145 8.51 -52.11 3.54
N GLU A 146 9.71 -51.51 3.59
CA GLU A 146 10.83 -51.90 2.72
C GLU A 146 11.14 -53.40 2.84
N GLU A 147 10.92 -54.01 4.02
CA GLU A 147 11.09 -55.46 4.24
C GLU A 147 10.03 -56.31 3.53
N GLN A 148 8.81 -55.80 3.34
CA GLN A 148 7.75 -56.50 2.60
C GLN A 148 7.95 -56.39 1.09
N SER A 149 8.49 -55.26 0.61
CA SER A 149 8.85 -55.08 -0.80
C SER A 149 10.07 -55.90 -1.21
N ALA A 150 11.03 -56.08 -0.30
CA ALA A 150 12.24 -56.87 -0.54
C ALA A 150 11.97 -58.39 -0.61
N LYS A 151 10.88 -58.87 0.00
CA LYS A 151 10.49 -60.29 0.04
C LYS A 151 9.46 -60.69 -1.02
N GLU A 152 8.85 -59.75 -1.74
CA GLU A 152 7.83 -60.04 -2.77
C GLU A 152 8.42 -60.11 -4.19
N SER A 153 7.87 -60.99 -5.03
CA SER A 153 8.24 -61.04 -6.45
C SER A 153 7.83 -59.75 -7.17
N ALA A 154 8.63 -59.31 -8.14
CA ALA A 154 8.39 -58.06 -8.89
C ALA A 154 6.99 -57.98 -9.55
N LYS A 155 6.42 -59.13 -9.96
CA LYS A 155 5.06 -59.20 -10.50
C LYS A 155 3.98 -58.98 -9.44
N THR A 156 4.16 -59.53 -8.24
CA THR A 156 3.19 -59.40 -7.13
C THR A 156 3.18 -57.98 -6.59
N ALA A 157 4.37 -57.37 -6.46
CA ALA A 157 4.52 -55.97 -6.07
C ALA A 157 3.85 -55.01 -7.08
N ALA A 158 4.07 -55.22 -8.38
CA ALA A 158 3.45 -54.42 -9.44
C ALA A 158 1.91 -54.54 -9.44
N ALA A 159 1.36 -55.75 -9.28
CA ALA A 159 -0.08 -55.98 -9.22
C ALA A 159 -0.73 -55.35 -7.97
N ARG A 160 -0.03 -55.34 -6.82
CA ARG A 160 -0.47 -54.64 -5.61
C ARG A 160 -0.43 -53.13 -5.77
N MET A 161 0.64 -52.59 -6.34
CA MET A 161 0.75 -51.15 -6.66
C MET A 161 -0.37 -50.72 -7.60
N GLU A 162 -0.67 -51.51 -8.65
CA GLU A 162 -1.78 -51.21 -9.55
C GLU A 162 -3.14 -51.25 -8.85
N LYS A 163 -3.35 -52.20 -7.93
CA LYS A 163 -4.58 -52.30 -7.14
C LYS A 163 -4.71 -51.16 -6.13
N ALA A 164 -3.62 -50.79 -5.44
CA ALA A 164 -3.56 -49.67 -4.51
C ALA A 164 -3.83 -48.35 -5.24
N ARG A 165 -3.17 -48.13 -6.37
CA ARG A 165 -3.38 -46.98 -7.24
C ARG A 165 -4.81 -46.89 -7.76
N LYS A 166 -5.42 -48.00 -8.20
CA LYS A 166 -6.84 -48.03 -8.61
C LYS A 166 -7.80 -47.69 -7.46
N LEU A 167 -7.58 -48.25 -6.27
CA LEU A 167 -8.38 -47.99 -5.08
C LEU A 167 -8.28 -46.53 -4.62
N GLU A 168 -7.09 -45.96 -4.70
CA GLU A 168 -6.84 -44.56 -4.41
C GLU A 168 -7.45 -43.62 -5.44
N GLU A 169 -7.20 -43.88 -6.73
CA GLU A 169 -7.81 -43.14 -7.81
C GLU A 169 -9.33 -43.13 -7.61
N GLU A 170 -9.97 -44.26 -7.29
CA GLU A 170 -11.40 -44.37 -6.96
C GLU A 170 -11.85 -43.58 -5.72
N LYS A 171 -11.05 -43.54 -4.65
CA LYS A 171 -11.34 -42.72 -3.46
C LYS A 171 -11.25 -41.23 -3.80
N GLU A 172 -10.23 -40.82 -4.53
CA GLU A 172 -10.11 -39.47 -5.05
C GLU A 172 -11.33 -39.13 -5.91
N LYS A 173 -11.80 -40.07 -6.75
CA LYS A 173 -12.98 -39.82 -7.61
C LYS A 173 -14.25 -39.47 -6.85
N ARG A 174 -14.33 -39.86 -5.59
CA ARG A 174 -15.52 -39.68 -4.74
C ARG A 174 -15.45 -38.46 -3.84
N SER A 175 -14.36 -37.68 -3.86
CA SER A 175 -14.21 -36.46 -3.05
C SER A 175 -15.32 -35.45 -3.34
N TRP A 176 -15.84 -34.83 -2.27
CA TRP A 176 -16.94 -33.86 -2.33
C TRP A 176 -16.61 -32.66 -3.24
N LEU A 177 -15.37 -32.17 -3.20
CA LEU A 177 -14.87 -31.11 -4.08
C LEU A 177 -14.98 -31.49 -5.57
N GLN A 178 -14.62 -32.74 -5.90
CA GLN A 178 -14.67 -33.22 -7.29
C GLN A 178 -16.10 -33.41 -7.79
N ARG A 179 -17.04 -33.82 -6.92
CA ARG A 179 -18.45 -33.98 -7.29
C ARG A 179 -19.10 -32.67 -7.70
N GLY A 180 -18.73 -31.56 -7.07
CA GLY A 180 -19.18 -30.22 -7.47
C GLY A 180 -18.46 -29.68 -8.70
N TYR A 181 -17.13 -29.85 -8.75
CA TYR A 181 -16.30 -29.23 -9.78
C TYR A 181 -16.40 -29.88 -11.16
N ILE A 182 -16.41 -31.22 -11.27
CA ILE A 182 -16.40 -31.92 -12.56
C ILE A 182 -17.64 -31.57 -13.43
N PRO A 183 -18.87 -31.52 -12.90
CA PRO A 183 -20.04 -31.05 -13.66
C PRO A 183 -19.90 -29.61 -14.18
N VAL A 184 -19.30 -28.71 -13.39
CA VAL A 184 -19.05 -27.32 -13.81
C VAL A 184 -18.05 -27.31 -14.96
N LEU A 185 -16.90 -27.98 -14.79
CA LEU A 185 -15.84 -28.04 -15.79
C LEU A 185 -16.31 -28.69 -17.11
N THR A 186 -17.11 -29.76 -17.04
CA THR A 186 -17.65 -30.42 -18.25
C THR A 186 -18.65 -29.53 -18.98
N LYS A 187 -19.52 -28.80 -18.28
CA LYS A 187 -20.47 -27.85 -18.89
C LYS A 187 -19.75 -26.65 -19.52
N THR A 188 -18.75 -26.08 -18.84
CA THR A 188 -18.00 -24.93 -19.35
C THR A 188 -17.13 -25.32 -20.55
N GLN A 189 -16.51 -26.51 -20.52
CA GLN A 189 -15.83 -27.06 -21.70
C GLN A 189 -16.81 -27.39 -22.84
N ALA A 190 -18.05 -27.80 -22.58
CA ALA A 190 -19.01 -28.07 -23.66
C ALA A 190 -19.47 -26.78 -24.37
N LYS A 191 -19.58 -25.66 -23.64
CA LYS A 191 -20.09 -24.36 -24.14
C LYS A 191 -19.07 -23.23 -23.89
N PRO A 192 -17.92 -23.26 -24.56
CA PRO A 192 -16.82 -22.32 -24.28
C PRO A 192 -17.16 -20.87 -24.61
N GLY A 193 -18.01 -20.65 -25.63
CA GLY A 193 -18.43 -19.30 -26.01
C GLY A 193 -19.26 -18.62 -24.92
N LEU A 194 -20.14 -19.38 -24.25
CA LEU A 194 -20.93 -18.86 -23.13
C LEU A 194 -20.03 -18.52 -21.93
N THR A 195 -19.04 -19.37 -21.65
CA THR A 195 -18.06 -19.10 -20.57
C THR A 195 -17.23 -17.85 -20.85
N LEU A 196 -16.82 -17.62 -22.11
CA LEU A 196 -16.12 -16.38 -22.49
C LEU A 196 -17.01 -15.13 -22.39
N VAL A 197 -18.28 -15.22 -22.79
CA VAL A 197 -19.23 -14.10 -22.64
C VAL A 197 -19.45 -13.79 -21.16
N ALA A 198 -19.63 -14.82 -20.32
CA ALA A 198 -19.76 -14.64 -18.87
C ALA A 198 -18.49 -14.01 -18.27
N ALA A 199 -17.30 -14.48 -18.68
CA ALA A 199 -16.03 -13.89 -18.28
C ALA A 199 -15.93 -12.41 -18.72
N GLY A 200 -16.30 -12.09 -19.96
CA GLY A 200 -16.36 -10.71 -20.44
C GLY A 200 -17.31 -9.82 -19.64
N ALA A 201 -18.47 -10.36 -19.23
CA ALA A 201 -19.41 -9.64 -18.38
C ALA A 201 -18.85 -9.36 -16.97
N ILE A 202 -18.16 -10.32 -16.35
CA ILE A 202 -17.47 -10.14 -15.07
C ILE A 202 -16.39 -9.06 -15.19
N LEU A 203 -15.67 -9.05 -16.31
CA LEU A 203 -14.62 -8.05 -16.57
C LEU A 203 -15.22 -6.65 -16.73
N MET A 204 -16.33 -6.51 -17.48
CA MET A 204 -17.05 -5.23 -17.57
C MET A 204 -17.60 -4.77 -16.22
N PHE A 205 -18.13 -5.70 -15.41
CA PHE A 205 -18.54 -5.41 -14.04
C PHE A 205 -17.37 -4.91 -13.18
N THR A 206 -16.18 -5.51 -13.34
CA THR A 206 -14.97 -5.08 -12.64
C THR A 206 -14.60 -3.64 -12.96
N PHE A 207 -14.62 -3.26 -14.24
CA PHE A 207 -14.34 -1.87 -14.64
C PHE A 207 -15.39 -0.89 -14.14
N SER A 208 -16.64 -1.33 -13.98
CA SER A 208 -17.71 -0.51 -13.40
C SER A 208 -17.51 -0.22 -11.91
N LEU A 209 -16.71 -1.02 -11.18
CA LEU A 209 -16.43 -0.80 -9.76
C LEU A 209 -15.36 0.28 -9.55
N VAL A 210 -14.44 0.47 -10.50
CA VAL A 210 -13.31 1.41 -10.39
C VAL A 210 -13.72 2.83 -9.98
N PRO A 211 -14.71 3.49 -10.62
CA PRO A 211 -15.08 4.87 -10.26
C PRO A 211 -15.81 4.99 -8.91
N GLN A 212 -16.22 3.87 -8.31
CA GLN A 212 -16.91 3.87 -7.01
C GLN A 212 -15.94 3.69 -5.82
N LEU A 213 -14.65 3.47 -6.10
CA LEU A 213 -13.66 3.28 -5.06
C LEU A 213 -13.16 4.64 -4.55
N LYS A 214 -13.16 4.79 -3.24
CA LYS A 214 -12.37 5.81 -2.56
C LYS A 214 -10.90 5.61 -2.85
N THR A 215 -10.13 6.68 -2.99
CA THR A 215 -8.68 6.59 -3.20
C THR A 215 -7.95 7.43 -2.17
N ASP A 216 -6.91 6.85 -1.59
CA ASP A 216 -6.06 7.50 -0.59
C ASP A 216 -4.58 7.24 -0.91
N PHE A 217 -3.65 7.91 -0.24
CA PHE A 217 -2.23 7.69 -0.44
C PHE A 217 -1.71 6.48 0.38
N ILE A 218 -1.54 6.62 1.69
CA ILE A 218 -0.95 5.59 2.57
C ILE A 218 -1.90 5.14 3.70
N GLY A 219 -3.05 5.79 3.89
CA GLY A 219 -3.94 5.57 5.04
C GLY A 219 -3.52 6.40 6.25
N ASP A 220 -4.43 6.48 7.23
CA ASP A 220 -4.08 6.95 8.57
C ASP A 220 -3.21 5.91 9.29
N PHE A 221 -2.20 6.39 10.01
CA PHE A 221 -1.31 5.57 10.82
C PHE A 221 -2.04 5.23 12.12
N GLY A 222 -3.07 4.37 12.04
CA GLY A 222 -3.90 3.94 13.19
C GLY A 222 -3.04 3.45 14.36
N GLY A 223 -2.62 4.40 15.18
CA GLY A 223 -1.60 4.26 16.19
C GLY A 223 -2.12 4.80 17.51
N ASP A 224 -1.35 4.58 18.55
CA ASP A 224 -1.70 4.94 19.92
C ASP A 224 -1.60 6.44 20.17
N THR A 225 -1.53 7.27 19.12
CA THR A 225 -1.41 8.73 19.24
C THR A 225 -2.26 9.44 18.21
N PHE A 226 -2.89 10.54 18.61
CA PHE A 226 -3.53 11.47 17.69
C PHE A 226 -3.15 12.91 18.04
N VAL A 227 -3.39 13.83 17.11
CA VAL A 227 -3.04 15.24 17.28
C VAL A 227 -4.32 16.06 17.27
N VAL A 228 -4.44 16.96 18.24
CA VAL A 228 -5.47 17.98 18.32
C VAL A 228 -4.82 19.32 18.02
N ARG A 229 -5.47 20.14 17.20
CA ARG A 229 -5.04 21.50 16.90
C ARG A 229 -6.02 22.48 17.53
N GLN A 230 -5.50 23.43 18.30
CA GLN A 230 -6.28 24.54 18.85
C GLN A 230 -5.78 25.84 18.23
N GLU A 231 -6.66 26.57 17.56
CA GLU A 231 -6.35 27.89 17.01
C GLU A 231 -6.80 29.01 17.97
N LEU A 232 -5.91 29.97 18.15
CA LEU A 232 -6.15 31.17 18.96
C LEU A 232 -5.97 32.42 18.10
N PRO A 233 -6.60 33.55 18.47
CA PRO A 233 -6.47 34.80 17.74
C PRO A 233 -5.00 35.20 17.49
N ALA A 234 -4.73 35.73 16.30
CA ALA A 234 -3.39 36.18 15.93
C ALA A 234 -2.85 37.22 16.95
N GLY A 235 -1.63 36.99 17.44
CA GLY A 235 -1.00 37.87 18.44
C GLY A 235 -1.26 37.52 19.91
N SER A 236 -1.95 36.41 20.21
CA SER A 236 -2.03 35.90 21.60
C SER A 236 -0.65 35.63 22.20
N THR A 237 -0.45 36.03 23.47
CA THR A 237 0.81 35.80 24.20
C THR A 237 0.97 34.32 24.57
N PHE A 238 2.20 33.90 24.92
CA PHE A 238 2.45 32.51 25.34
C PHE A 238 1.64 32.12 26.59
N GLU A 239 1.45 33.05 27.52
CA GLU A 239 0.65 32.84 28.73
C GLU A 239 -0.83 32.61 28.40
N GLN A 240 -1.38 33.41 27.48
CA GLN A 240 -2.76 33.23 27.02
C GLN A 240 -2.97 31.89 26.32
N ARG A 241 -1.96 31.41 25.59
CA ARG A 241 -1.99 30.10 24.93
C ARG A 241 -1.92 28.94 25.92
N ASP A 242 -1.06 29.05 26.93
CA ASP A 242 -0.93 28.06 28.02
C ASP A 242 -2.19 27.98 28.89
N GLU A 243 -2.86 29.10 29.17
CA GLU A 243 -4.13 29.08 29.90
C GLU A 243 -5.26 28.44 29.07
N ALA A 244 -5.33 28.75 27.77
CA ALA A 244 -6.37 28.21 26.89
C ALA A 244 -6.18 26.72 26.58
N SER A 245 -4.94 26.24 26.47
CA SER A 245 -4.68 24.82 26.19
C SER A 245 -4.97 23.93 27.39
N LYS A 246 -4.70 24.39 28.62
CA LYS A 246 -4.97 23.59 29.83
C LYS A 246 -6.41 23.11 29.91
N ILE A 247 -7.36 23.94 29.49
CA ILE A 247 -8.78 23.57 29.44
C ILE A 247 -8.99 22.38 28.49
N VAL A 248 -8.36 22.43 27.31
CA VAL A 248 -8.42 21.36 26.30
C VAL A 248 -7.65 20.12 26.76
N GLU A 249 -6.49 20.29 27.37
CA GLU A 249 -5.65 19.21 27.90
C GLU A 249 -6.39 18.43 28.99
N ASP A 250 -7.01 19.12 29.96
CA ASP A 250 -7.79 18.50 31.04
C ASP A 250 -9.01 17.74 30.50
N LEU A 251 -9.65 18.28 29.45
CA LEU A 251 -10.78 17.63 28.78
C LEU A 251 -10.36 16.31 28.14
N ILE A 252 -9.23 16.32 27.43
CA ILE A 252 -8.68 15.12 26.78
C ILE A 252 -8.21 14.11 27.85
N LEU A 253 -7.50 14.58 28.88
CA LEU A 253 -7.01 13.74 29.99
C LEU A 253 -8.15 13.10 30.80
N SER A 254 -9.34 13.70 30.80
CA SER A 254 -10.50 13.14 31.48
C SER A 254 -11.10 11.92 30.78
N GLN A 255 -10.74 11.66 29.52
CA GLN A 255 -11.21 10.52 28.75
C GLN A 255 -10.52 9.23 29.21
N GLU A 256 -11.32 8.18 29.41
CA GLU A 256 -10.81 6.87 29.80
C GLU A 256 -9.95 6.28 28.68
N GLY A 257 -8.70 5.93 29.01
CA GLY A 257 -7.75 5.36 28.06
C GLY A 257 -6.70 6.33 27.51
N VAL A 258 -6.77 7.64 27.81
CA VAL A 258 -5.70 8.59 27.52
C VAL A 258 -4.58 8.47 28.56
N GLU A 259 -3.33 8.33 28.12
CA GLU A 259 -2.15 8.20 28.99
C GLU A 259 -1.35 9.51 29.13
N THR A 260 -1.22 10.27 28.04
CA THR A 260 -0.38 11.47 28.03
C THR A 260 -0.96 12.49 27.08
N VAL A 261 -0.93 13.75 27.50
CA VAL A 261 -1.24 14.90 26.65
C VAL A 261 -0.06 15.84 26.70
N LEU A 262 0.43 16.25 25.52
CA LEU A 262 1.56 17.15 25.36
C LEU A 262 1.14 18.33 24.48
N ALA A 263 0.93 19.49 25.09
CA ALA A 263 0.74 20.74 24.36
C ALA A 263 2.10 21.35 23.99
N THR A 264 2.24 21.79 22.74
CA THR A 264 3.43 22.48 22.22
C THR A 264 3.03 23.84 21.64
N PHE A 265 3.66 24.91 22.13
CA PHE A 265 3.43 26.29 21.70
C PHE A 265 4.71 26.90 21.15
N GLY A 266 4.77 27.11 19.83
CA GLY A 266 5.86 27.80 19.17
C GLY A 266 7.24 27.12 19.28
N GLY A 267 8.13 27.48 18.35
CA GLY A 267 9.55 27.14 18.46
C GLY A 267 10.02 25.92 17.66
N ARG A 268 11.34 25.69 17.74
CA ARG A 268 12.10 24.69 16.96
C ARG A 268 11.75 23.23 17.26
N ALA A 269 10.97 22.97 18.32
CA ALA A 269 10.48 21.65 18.69
C ALA A 269 9.29 21.21 17.82
N ASP A 270 8.51 22.16 17.31
CA ASP A 270 7.52 21.89 16.28
C ASP A 270 8.22 21.83 14.92
N GLY A 271 8.34 20.61 14.38
CA GLY A 271 8.99 20.34 13.10
C GLY A 271 8.38 21.12 11.93
N ARG A 272 7.12 21.56 12.02
CA ARG A 272 6.45 22.37 11.00
C ARG A 272 6.99 23.80 10.95
N VAL A 273 7.37 24.37 12.10
CA VAL A 273 7.93 25.73 12.19
C VAL A 273 9.28 25.82 11.47
N ASN A 274 10.06 24.74 11.44
CA ASN A 274 11.29 24.64 10.63
C ASN A 274 11.03 24.69 9.11
N PHE A 275 9.80 24.37 8.67
CA PHE A 275 9.38 24.42 7.26
C PHE A 275 8.39 25.55 6.96
N GLY A 276 8.24 26.53 7.87
CA GLY A 276 7.37 27.70 7.67
C GLY A 276 5.88 27.46 7.96
N GLY A 277 5.56 26.45 8.76
CA GLY A 277 4.19 26.17 9.22
C GLY A 277 3.69 27.17 10.27
N ASN A 278 2.36 27.20 10.41
CA ASN A 278 1.62 28.12 11.27
C ASN A 278 2.12 28.10 12.72
N THR A 279 2.51 29.27 13.25
CA THR A 279 3.05 29.44 14.61
C THR A 279 2.02 29.87 15.64
N ASN A 280 0.79 30.13 15.22
CA ASN A 280 -0.32 30.59 16.05
C ASN A 280 -1.21 29.47 16.57
N ALA A 281 -1.13 28.27 16.00
CA ALA A 281 -1.85 27.10 16.48
C ALA A 281 -1.07 26.38 17.60
N THR A 282 -1.78 26.02 18.67
CA THR A 282 -1.28 25.08 19.67
C THR A 282 -1.47 23.66 19.14
N THR A 283 -0.39 22.87 19.12
CA THR A 283 -0.46 21.46 18.76
C THR A 283 -0.44 20.62 20.02
N ILE A 284 -1.48 19.81 20.21
CA ILE A 284 -1.65 18.93 21.37
C ILE A 284 -1.51 17.50 20.88
N GLN A 285 -0.42 16.84 21.25
CA GLN A 285 -0.22 15.41 20.97
C GLN A 285 -0.81 14.59 22.11
N VAL A 286 -1.69 13.66 21.77
CA VAL A 286 -2.38 12.78 22.72
C VAL A 286 -1.89 11.36 22.50
N SER A 287 -1.48 10.69 23.58
CA SER A 287 -1.14 9.27 23.59
C SER A 287 -2.22 8.50 24.34
N VAL A 288 -2.69 7.42 23.73
CA VAL A 288 -3.76 6.54 24.17
C VAL A 288 -3.15 5.20 24.56
N SER A 289 -3.74 4.52 25.54
CA SER A 289 -3.34 3.19 25.95
C SER A 289 -3.58 2.16 24.83
N LYS A 290 -2.70 1.16 24.73
CA LYS A 290 -2.68 0.14 23.65
C LYS A 290 -3.97 -0.68 23.50
N ASP A 291 -4.75 -0.77 24.57
CA ASP A 291 -5.98 -1.56 24.62
C ASP A 291 -7.24 -0.70 24.40
N ALA A 292 -7.10 0.62 24.28
CA ALA A 292 -8.22 1.54 24.10
C ALA A 292 -8.53 1.77 22.62
N ASP A 293 -9.81 2.01 22.34
CA ASP A 293 -10.30 2.31 21.00
C ASP A 293 -10.04 3.79 20.68
N ASN A 294 -8.94 4.07 19.96
CA ASN A 294 -8.55 5.42 19.58
C ASN A 294 -9.65 6.12 18.77
N VAL A 295 -10.37 5.40 17.91
CA VAL A 295 -11.46 5.99 17.09
C VAL A 295 -12.61 6.44 17.99
N ALA A 296 -12.97 5.62 18.99
CA ALA A 296 -14.00 5.99 19.95
C ALA A 296 -13.59 7.19 20.82
N ILE A 297 -12.32 7.25 21.24
CA ILE A 297 -11.79 8.37 22.04
C ILE A 297 -11.79 9.66 21.21
N GLN A 298 -11.31 9.62 19.96
CA GLN A 298 -11.34 10.79 19.06
C GLN A 298 -12.77 11.29 18.84
N ALA A 299 -13.73 10.38 18.63
CA ALA A 299 -15.14 10.76 18.49
C ALA A 299 -15.72 11.39 19.77
N ALA A 300 -15.36 10.87 20.95
CA ALA A 300 -15.79 11.43 22.23
C ALA A 300 -15.18 12.82 22.48
N VAL A 301 -13.88 12.97 22.20
CA VAL A 301 -13.16 14.25 22.32
C VAL A 301 -13.74 15.29 21.36
N GLN A 302 -13.99 14.93 20.10
CA GLN A 302 -14.60 15.84 19.11
C GLN A 302 -16.00 16.28 19.55
N ALA A 303 -16.84 15.36 20.03
CA ALA A 303 -18.18 15.69 20.51
C ALA A 303 -18.18 16.66 21.70
N GLU A 304 -17.19 16.55 22.59
CA GLU A 304 -17.03 17.45 23.72
C GLU A 304 -16.53 18.84 23.25
N PHE A 305 -15.64 18.89 22.25
CA PHE A 305 -15.20 20.14 21.63
C PHE A 305 -16.34 20.87 20.93
N ASP A 306 -17.16 20.17 20.15
CA ASP A 306 -18.32 20.74 19.43
C ASP A 306 -19.38 21.33 20.40
N SER A 307 -19.34 20.94 21.68
CA SER A 307 -20.27 21.41 22.71
C SER A 307 -19.84 22.69 23.44
N ARG A 308 -18.63 23.19 23.16
CA ARG A 308 -17.97 24.27 23.92
C ARG A 308 -17.50 25.40 23.02
N ASP A 309 -18.01 26.60 23.28
CA ASP A 309 -17.58 27.83 22.60
C ASP A 309 -16.41 28.54 23.31
N ASP A 310 -16.02 28.09 24.50
CA ASP A 310 -15.04 28.77 25.38
C ASP A 310 -13.57 28.41 25.10
N ILE A 311 -13.32 27.40 24.27
CA ILE A 311 -12.00 26.78 24.06
C ILE A 311 -11.32 27.17 22.73
N GLY A 312 -11.93 28.06 21.94
CA GLY A 312 -11.46 28.43 20.61
C GLY A 312 -11.83 27.41 19.53
N GLU A 313 -11.27 27.57 18.34
CA GLU A 313 -11.47 26.61 17.25
C GLU A 313 -10.54 25.42 17.45
N VAL A 314 -11.11 24.26 17.76
CA VAL A 314 -10.37 23.03 18.00
C VAL A 314 -10.72 22.02 16.92
N THR A 315 -9.70 21.51 16.23
CA THR A 315 -9.86 20.53 15.17
C THR A 315 -9.05 19.28 15.47
N LEU A 316 -9.65 18.11 15.19
CA LEU A 316 -8.93 16.85 15.04
C LEU A 316 -8.65 16.65 13.56
N PRO A 317 -7.45 16.97 13.04
CA PRO A 317 -7.11 16.66 11.66
C PRO A 317 -7.22 15.14 11.42
N GLN A 318 -8.26 14.73 10.70
CA GLN A 318 -8.51 13.35 10.29
C GLN A 318 -7.86 13.09 8.93
N GLY A 319 -6.60 12.67 8.95
CA GLY A 319 -5.93 12.17 7.76
C GLY A 319 -4.68 12.93 7.30
N GLY A 320 -3.86 12.21 6.54
CA GLY A 320 -2.69 12.72 5.86
C GLY A 320 -1.37 12.38 6.57
N GLY A 321 -0.69 11.32 6.09
CA GLY A 321 0.71 11.34 5.60
C GLY A 321 1.88 11.88 6.43
N GLY A 322 1.69 12.53 7.57
CA GLY A 322 2.74 13.28 8.27
C GLY A 322 3.82 12.43 8.94
N GLY A 323 3.63 11.11 9.05
CA GLY A 323 4.52 10.22 9.79
C GLY A 323 5.88 9.95 9.13
N PHE A 324 6.03 10.20 7.82
CA PHE A 324 7.25 9.86 7.05
C PHE A 324 7.90 11.05 6.33
N GLY A 325 7.59 12.29 6.77
CA GLY A 325 8.15 13.51 6.17
C GLY A 325 7.45 13.97 4.88
N GLY A 326 6.31 13.38 4.53
CA GLY A 326 5.40 13.89 3.51
C GLY A 326 4.44 14.94 4.08
N SER A 327 3.79 15.72 3.20
CA SER A 327 2.70 16.61 3.59
C SER A 327 1.51 15.77 4.09
N SER A 328 0.62 16.35 4.89
CA SER A 328 -0.69 15.78 5.24
C SER A 328 -1.84 16.49 4.51
N THR A 329 -1.52 17.58 3.83
CA THR A 329 -2.48 18.52 3.23
C THR A 329 -2.40 18.49 1.71
N ILE A 330 -3.52 18.81 1.07
CA ILE A 330 -3.54 19.16 -0.35
C ILE A 330 -3.02 20.59 -0.45
N ASP A 331 -1.85 20.76 -1.06
CA ASP A 331 -1.17 22.05 -1.07
C ASP A 331 -1.36 22.72 -2.42
N ILE A 332 -2.01 23.88 -2.47
CA ILE A 332 -2.04 24.73 -3.66
C ILE A 332 -0.84 25.66 -3.60
N LYS A 333 0.18 25.37 -4.41
CA LYS A 333 1.37 26.20 -4.57
C LYS A 333 1.09 27.32 -5.56
N LEU A 334 1.18 28.56 -5.08
CA LEU A 334 0.99 29.77 -5.84
C LEU A 334 2.33 30.42 -6.09
N ALA A 335 2.70 30.61 -7.36
CA ALA A 335 3.91 31.32 -7.75
C ALA A 335 3.53 32.60 -8.48
N ALA A 336 4.14 33.73 -8.12
CA ALA A 336 3.91 35.01 -8.76
C ALA A 336 5.19 35.86 -8.88
N THR A 337 5.19 36.76 -9.86
CA THR A 337 6.32 37.67 -10.13
C THR A 337 6.35 38.91 -9.23
N SER A 338 5.32 39.13 -8.40
CA SER A 338 5.25 40.25 -7.46
C SER A 338 4.47 39.88 -6.20
N ASP A 339 4.81 40.50 -5.08
CA ASP A 339 4.16 40.25 -3.79
C ASP A 339 2.65 40.62 -3.84
N GLU A 340 2.30 41.72 -4.53
CA GLU A 340 0.89 42.14 -4.70
C GLU A 340 0.06 41.10 -5.47
N ALA A 341 0.59 40.58 -6.58
CA ALA A 341 -0.06 39.52 -7.35
C ALA A 341 -0.17 38.22 -6.53
N LEU A 342 0.84 37.91 -5.72
CA LEU A 342 0.84 36.73 -4.85
C LEU A 342 -0.24 36.82 -3.77
N PHE A 343 -0.33 37.95 -3.06
CA PHE A 343 -1.36 38.16 -2.04
C PHE A 343 -2.76 38.09 -2.62
N ALA A 344 -2.99 38.74 -3.77
CA ALA A 344 -4.28 38.69 -4.45
C ALA A 344 -4.64 37.27 -4.93
N ALA A 345 -3.66 36.50 -5.41
CA ALA A 345 -3.87 35.12 -5.82
C ALA A 345 -4.23 34.23 -4.62
N VAL A 346 -3.50 34.35 -3.52
CA VAL A 346 -3.73 33.58 -2.29
C VAL A 346 -5.12 33.83 -1.74
N GLU A 347 -5.53 35.09 -1.63
CA GLU A 347 -6.84 35.41 -1.08
C GLU A 347 -7.99 34.92 -1.97
N LYS A 348 -7.85 35.05 -3.30
CA LYS A 348 -8.84 34.49 -4.24
C LYS A 348 -8.94 32.98 -4.14
N VAL A 349 -7.81 32.28 -4.06
CA VAL A 349 -7.79 30.82 -3.91
C VAL A 349 -8.39 30.42 -2.57
N ARG A 350 -7.97 31.05 -1.47
CA ARG A 350 -8.51 30.79 -0.13
C ARG A 350 -10.03 30.93 -0.09
N LEU A 351 -10.57 32.02 -0.62
CA LEU A 351 -12.01 32.25 -0.68
C LEU A 351 -12.73 31.25 -1.58
N GLY A 352 -12.16 30.90 -2.73
CA GLY A 352 -12.74 29.90 -3.64
C GLY A 352 -12.75 28.48 -3.06
N MET A 353 -11.83 28.16 -2.15
CA MET A 353 -11.75 26.85 -1.51
C MET A 353 -12.69 26.71 -0.30
N LEU A 354 -13.27 27.79 0.24
CA LEU A 354 -14.19 27.73 1.40
C LEU A 354 -15.49 26.95 1.10
N GLU A 355 -15.90 26.88 -0.17
CA GLU A 355 -17.12 26.20 -0.59
C GLU A 355 -16.88 24.72 -0.99
N VAL A 356 -15.64 24.25 -0.88
CA VAL A 356 -15.29 22.87 -1.26
C VAL A 356 -15.61 21.92 -0.11
N ASP A 357 -16.56 21.01 -0.35
CA ASP A 357 -16.87 19.92 0.57
C ASP A 357 -15.65 19.00 0.76
N GLY A 358 -15.44 18.52 1.98
CA GLY A 358 -14.41 17.54 2.30
C GLY A 358 -13.08 18.12 2.82
N ILE A 359 -13.09 19.38 3.27
CA ILE A 359 -11.94 20.11 3.80
C ILE A 359 -12.27 20.59 5.22
N SER A 360 -11.49 20.17 6.21
CA SER A 360 -11.67 20.58 7.60
C SER A 360 -11.04 21.93 7.91
N ASP A 361 -9.94 22.27 7.24
CA ASP A 361 -9.11 23.44 7.57
C ASP A 361 -8.39 23.95 6.32
N ILE A 362 -8.32 25.28 6.18
CA ILE A 362 -7.65 26.00 5.08
C ILE A 362 -6.66 26.98 5.69
N THR A 363 -5.38 26.63 5.59
CA THR A 363 -4.28 27.48 6.07
C THR A 363 -3.51 28.08 4.90
N SER A 364 -2.86 29.21 5.12
CA SER A 364 -1.93 29.76 4.13
C SER A 364 -0.67 30.26 4.77
N SER A 365 0.46 30.03 4.10
CA SER A 365 1.76 30.55 4.49
C SER A 365 1.84 32.09 4.51
N LEU A 366 0.88 32.80 3.90
CA LEU A 366 0.83 34.27 3.87
C LEU A 366 -0.30 34.89 4.70
N SER A 367 -1.26 34.08 5.18
CA SER A 367 -2.40 34.58 5.97
C SER A 367 -2.01 35.05 7.37
N GLU A 368 -0.83 34.66 7.85
CA GLU A 368 -0.28 35.18 9.11
C GLU A 368 0.40 36.52 8.87
N GLN A 369 -0.39 37.59 8.86
CA GLN A 369 0.15 38.94 8.95
C GLN A 369 0.41 39.28 10.41
N GLN A 370 1.67 39.49 10.77
CA GLN A 370 2.05 39.96 12.08
C GLN A 370 2.01 41.49 12.12
N ARG A 371 1.43 42.01 13.19
CA ARG A 371 1.48 43.42 13.55
C ARG A 371 2.94 43.81 13.75
N THR A 372 3.50 44.52 12.76
CA THR A 372 4.90 44.87 12.69
C THR A 372 5.05 46.39 12.70
N LEU A 373 5.99 46.88 13.49
CA LEU A 373 6.38 48.28 13.45
C LEU A 373 7.38 48.50 12.33
N LYS A 374 6.95 49.17 11.26
CA LYS A 374 7.79 49.55 10.14
C LYS A 374 8.34 50.95 10.40
N ILE A 375 9.65 51.00 10.64
CA ILE A 375 10.41 52.24 10.83
C ILE A 375 11.12 52.56 9.52
N THR A 376 10.63 53.58 8.82
CA THR A 376 11.20 54.04 7.55
C THR A 376 12.02 55.29 7.79
N VAL A 377 13.35 55.17 7.76
CA VAL A 377 14.24 56.32 8.00
C VAL A 377 14.16 57.32 6.84
N ASP A 378 13.86 58.58 7.15
CA ASP A 378 13.99 59.66 6.18
C ASP A 378 15.48 59.97 6.00
N ARG A 379 16.03 59.51 4.87
CA ARG A 379 17.45 59.68 4.52
C ARG A 379 17.89 61.14 4.51
N VAL A 380 17.02 62.08 4.14
CA VAL A 380 17.34 63.50 4.06
C VAL A 380 17.37 64.12 5.45
N ALA A 381 16.37 63.81 6.28
CA ALA A 381 16.32 64.28 7.67
C ALA A 381 17.48 63.71 8.51
N ALA A 382 17.76 62.40 8.39
CA ALA A 382 18.88 61.75 9.06
C ALA A 382 20.23 62.33 8.65
N ALA A 383 20.43 62.62 7.35
CA ALA A 383 21.67 63.23 6.86
C ALA A 383 21.90 64.65 7.41
N ARG A 384 20.84 65.46 7.58
CA ARG A 384 20.94 66.78 8.24
C ARG A 384 21.35 66.67 9.70
N ALA A 385 20.90 65.61 10.38
CA ALA A 385 21.32 65.26 11.74
C ALA A 385 22.74 64.62 11.79
N GLY A 386 23.38 64.40 10.64
CA GLY A 386 24.71 63.81 10.54
C GLY A 386 24.75 62.29 10.75
N LEU A 387 23.62 61.60 10.54
CA LEU A 387 23.47 60.16 10.73
C LEU A 387 23.20 59.45 9.40
N THR A 388 23.68 58.20 9.29
CA THR A 388 23.30 57.29 8.21
C THR A 388 22.11 56.43 8.60
N GLU A 389 21.39 55.89 7.62
CA GLU A 389 20.29 54.93 7.82
C GLU A 389 20.73 53.75 8.70
N ILE A 390 21.93 53.21 8.49
CA ILE A 390 22.48 52.10 9.26
C ILE A 390 22.70 52.49 10.74
N GLN A 391 23.16 53.72 11.01
CA GLN A 391 23.37 54.19 12.38
C GLN A 391 22.05 54.34 13.13
N VAL A 392 21.03 54.92 12.48
CA VAL A 392 19.69 55.06 13.07
C VAL A 392 19.10 53.69 13.38
N SER A 393 19.12 52.77 12.41
CA SER A 393 18.63 51.40 12.59
C SER A 393 19.39 50.63 13.68
N GLY A 394 20.71 50.83 13.80
CA GLY A 394 21.54 50.20 14.83
C GLY A 394 21.21 50.69 16.24
N ILE A 395 20.96 51.99 16.41
CA ILE A 395 20.56 52.58 17.70
C ILE A 395 19.18 52.03 18.12
N VAL A 396 18.21 52.06 17.21
CA VAL A 396 16.86 51.54 17.45
C VAL A 396 16.91 50.04 17.79
N ALA A 397 17.68 49.25 17.05
CA ALA A 397 17.83 47.82 17.31
C ALA A 397 18.47 47.54 18.69
N ALA A 398 19.47 48.33 19.10
CA ALA A 398 20.13 48.18 20.40
C ALA A 398 19.25 48.63 21.59
N THR A 399 18.26 49.50 21.34
CA THR A 399 17.25 49.88 22.32
C THR A 399 16.15 48.83 22.46
N LEU A 400 15.72 48.22 21.35
CA LEU A 400 14.59 47.29 21.32
C LEU A 400 14.97 45.83 21.55
N ARG A 401 16.22 45.44 21.28
CA ARG A 401 16.68 44.04 21.38
C ARG A 401 17.84 43.90 22.36
N PRO A 402 17.86 42.85 23.20
CA PRO A 402 19.01 42.55 24.01
C PRO A 402 20.27 42.36 23.16
N GLY A 403 21.35 43.02 23.54
CA GLY A 403 22.64 42.87 22.87
C GLY A 403 23.37 41.65 23.40
N SER A 404 23.65 40.65 22.55
CA SER A 404 24.53 39.54 22.95
C SER A 404 25.96 40.04 23.09
N ILE A 405 26.61 39.72 24.21
CA ILE A 405 28.01 40.11 24.49
C ILE A 405 28.97 38.91 24.52
N GLY A 406 28.52 37.77 24.02
CA GLY A 406 29.27 36.51 23.95
C GLY A 406 28.74 35.44 24.89
N ASP A 407 29.43 34.32 24.92
CA ASP A 407 29.06 33.15 25.71
C ASP A 407 30.02 32.97 26.89
N VAL A 408 29.48 32.54 28.03
CA VAL A 408 30.27 32.06 29.16
C VAL A 408 30.05 30.57 29.32
N ASN A 409 31.10 29.83 29.66
CA ASN A 409 30.98 28.41 29.90
C ASN A 409 30.51 28.17 31.35
N ILE A 410 29.26 27.70 31.52
CA ILE A 410 28.69 27.29 32.83
C ILE A 410 28.41 25.80 32.72
N ASP A 411 28.95 25.01 33.65
CA ASP A 411 28.76 23.55 33.67
C ASP A 411 29.14 22.82 32.37
N ASN A 412 30.14 23.35 31.67
CA ASN A 412 30.61 22.86 30.37
C ASN A 412 29.61 23.08 29.21
N GLU A 413 28.61 23.95 29.39
CA GLU A 413 27.70 24.46 28.37
C GLU A 413 27.98 25.93 28.06
N ALA A 414 28.11 26.25 26.77
CA ALA A 414 28.22 27.62 26.30
C ALA A 414 26.89 28.36 26.51
N THR A 415 26.86 29.22 27.52
CA THR A 415 25.67 29.99 27.94
C THR A 415 25.77 31.42 27.40
N PRO A 416 24.85 31.86 26.52
CA PRO A 416 24.89 33.20 25.96
C PRO A 416 24.54 34.26 27.00
N ILE A 417 25.33 35.34 27.05
CA ILE A 417 25.07 36.50 27.90
C ILE A 417 24.48 37.62 27.05
N PHE A 418 23.35 38.17 27.51
CA PHE A 418 22.67 39.31 26.90
C PHE A 418 22.65 40.52 27.83
N ILE A 419 22.88 41.70 27.28
CA ILE A 419 22.58 42.98 27.94
C ILE A 419 21.13 43.35 27.60
N VAL A 420 20.28 43.44 28.62
CA VAL A 420 18.88 43.86 28.50
C VAL A 420 18.76 45.31 29.00
N GLN A 421 18.03 46.16 28.27
CA GLN A 421 17.71 47.49 28.76
C GLN A 421 16.49 47.43 29.70
N GLU A 422 16.62 48.00 30.90
CA GLU A 422 15.53 48.02 31.90
C GLU A 422 14.29 48.80 31.41
N ASN A 423 14.49 49.83 30.59
CA ASN A 423 13.42 50.70 30.07
C ASN A 423 13.26 50.52 28.55
N THR A 424 13.00 49.28 28.12
CA THR A 424 12.70 49.01 26.71
C THR A 424 11.32 49.58 26.37
N PRO A 425 11.19 50.44 25.33
CA PRO A 425 9.91 50.99 24.90
C PRO A 425 8.85 49.90 24.68
N ALA A 426 7.73 49.98 25.39
CA ALA A 426 6.62 49.03 25.32
C ALA A 426 5.48 49.53 24.44
N THR A 427 5.39 50.86 24.24
CA THR A 427 4.31 51.49 23.46
C THR A 427 4.83 52.18 22.20
N LEU A 428 3.96 52.36 21.20
CA LEU A 428 4.29 53.08 19.97
C LEU A 428 4.77 54.51 20.25
N GLU A 429 4.19 55.17 21.26
CA GLU A 429 4.58 56.53 21.65
C GLU A 429 5.99 56.57 22.25
N GLU A 430 6.35 55.59 23.07
CA GLU A 430 7.71 55.46 23.60
C GLU A 430 8.73 55.14 22.50
N ILE A 431 8.33 54.38 21.48
CA ILE A 431 9.18 54.10 20.32
C ILE A 431 9.42 55.38 19.49
N ARG A 432 8.41 56.23 19.34
CA ARG A 432 8.54 57.55 18.69
C ARG A 432 9.47 58.48 19.46
N ASP A 433 9.48 58.40 20.79
CA ASP A 433 10.37 59.20 21.65
C ASP A 433 11.76 58.58 21.85
N ILE A 434 12.12 57.50 21.14
CA ILE A 434 13.48 56.94 21.21
C ILE A 434 14.50 58.04 20.93
N ARG A 435 15.39 58.24 21.89
CA ARG A 435 16.38 59.31 21.88
C ARG A 435 17.57 58.93 21.03
N ILE A 436 17.72 59.63 19.91
CA ILE A 436 18.80 59.46 18.95
C ILE A 436 19.88 60.53 19.20
N PRO A 437 21.10 60.15 19.63
CA PRO A 437 22.19 61.10 19.82
C PRO A 437 22.75 61.58 18.47
N THR A 438 22.84 62.89 18.30
CA THR A 438 23.43 63.55 17.12
C THR A 438 24.57 64.47 17.54
N ARG A 439 25.33 64.98 16.56
CA ARG A 439 26.39 65.98 16.81
C ARG A 439 25.86 67.31 17.36
N SER A 440 24.58 67.61 17.09
CA SER A 440 23.91 68.87 17.47
C SER A 440 23.06 68.74 18.74
N GLY A 441 22.99 67.57 19.36
CA GLY A 441 22.14 67.28 20.52
C GLY A 441 21.36 65.97 20.36
N VAL A 442 20.45 65.70 21.29
CA VAL A 442 19.59 64.52 21.23
C VAL A 442 18.29 64.89 20.53
N ILE A 443 17.87 64.09 19.54
CA ILE A 443 16.59 64.25 18.83
C ILE A 443 15.75 62.98 18.99
N SER A 444 14.43 63.08 18.86
CA SER A 444 13.54 61.92 18.88
C SER A 444 13.52 61.22 17.52
N LEU A 445 13.29 59.91 17.51
CA LEU A 445 13.21 59.09 16.31
C LEU A 445 12.16 59.59 15.31
N ASP A 446 11.01 60.09 15.78
CA ASP A 446 9.92 60.64 14.97
C ASP A 446 10.35 61.83 14.09
N SER A 447 11.40 62.55 14.50
CA SER A 447 11.92 63.68 13.72
C SER A 447 12.73 63.28 12.47
N ILE A 448 13.14 62.01 12.38
CA ILE A 448 14.03 61.49 11.32
C ILE A 448 13.57 60.15 10.72
N ALA A 449 12.47 59.58 11.19
CA ALA A 449 11.91 58.34 10.68
C ALA A 449 10.38 58.33 10.80
N ASP A 450 9.72 57.80 9.78
CA ASP A 450 8.29 57.54 9.78
C ASP A 450 8.03 56.16 10.41
N ILE A 451 7.20 56.14 11.47
CA ILE A 451 6.93 54.95 12.26
C ILE A 451 5.46 54.61 12.10
N GLN A 452 5.23 53.58 11.29
CA GLN A 452 3.91 53.07 10.99
C GLN A 452 3.75 51.65 11.50
N GLU A 453 2.55 51.37 11.96
CA GLU A 453 2.14 50.02 12.23
C GLU A 453 1.56 49.41 10.96
N VAL A 454 2.19 48.33 10.51
CA VAL A 454 1.79 47.62 9.30
C VAL A 454 1.58 46.15 9.61
N GLN A 455 0.65 45.54 8.90
CA GLN A 455 0.53 44.10 8.89
C GLN A 455 1.45 43.55 7.80
N ALA A 456 2.40 42.69 8.19
CA ALA A 456 3.38 42.12 7.27
C ALA A 456 3.43 40.60 7.45
N PRO A 457 3.60 39.82 6.36
CA PRO A 457 3.73 38.37 6.47
C PRO A 457 5.02 38.00 7.22
N VAL A 458 4.97 36.93 8.01
CA VAL A 458 6.12 36.44 8.79
C VAL A 458 7.28 36.01 7.90
N ALA A 459 6.97 35.38 6.77
CA ALA A 459 7.94 34.96 5.77
C ALA A 459 7.32 34.94 4.37
N ILE A 460 8.12 35.26 3.35
CA ILE A 460 7.78 35.03 1.95
C ILE A 460 8.86 34.10 1.38
N THR A 461 8.44 32.93 0.91
CA THR A 461 9.36 31.97 0.29
C THR A 461 9.55 32.28 -1.18
N SER A 462 10.62 31.77 -1.77
CA SER A 462 10.87 31.95 -3.19
C SER A 462 11.45 30.66 -3.76
N GLU A 463 10.93 30.24 -4.91
CA GLU A 463 11.37 29.04 -5.62
C GLU A 463 11.79 29.44 -7.03
N LYS A 464 13.02 29.09 -7.42
CA LYS A 464 13.59 29.39 -8.75
C LYS A 464 13.54 30.87 -9.16
N GLY A 465 13.45 31.79 -8.20
CA GLY A 465 13.43 33.24 -8.41
C GLY A 465 12.04 33.87 -8.35
N ASP A 466 10.97 33.08 -8.38
CA ASP A 466 9.60 33.55 -8.22
C ASP A 466 9.17 33.52 -6.74
N ARG A 467 8.29 34.43 -6.34
CA ARG A 467 7.71 34.44 -5.00
C ARG A 467 6.65 33.35 -4.90
N VAL A 468 6.71 32.55 -3.84
CA VAL A 468 5.81 31.41 -3.66
C VAL A 468 5.06 31.52 -2.34
N ALA A 469 3.81 31.10 -2.37
CA ALA A 469 2.97 30.89 -1.21
C ALA A 469 2.25 29.56 -1.35
N THR A 470 1.93 28.94 -0.22
CA THR A 470 1.15 27.71 -0.20
C THR A 470 -0.16 27.96 0.52
N VAL A 471 -1.26 27.52 -0.08
CA VAL A 471 -2.55 27.35 0.59
C VAL A 471 -2.71 25.86 0.86
N SER A 472 -2.69 25.47 2.12
CA SER A 472 -2.72 24.08 2.57
C SER A 472 -4.12 23.72 3.04
N LEU A 473 -4.73 22.76 2.36
CA LEU A 473 -6.08 22.26 2.62
C LEU A 473 -5.98 20.93 3.36
N THR A 474 -6.56 20.84 4.55
CA THR A 474 -6.59 19.60 5.34
C THR A 474 -7.84 18.80 4.95
N PRO A 475 -7.71 17.61 4.34
CA PRO A 475 -8.86 16.76 4.06
C PRO A 475 -9.53 16.29 5.34
N ASP A 476 -10.86 16.18 5.35
CA ASP A 476 -11.65 15.63 6.47
C ASP A 476 -12.13 14.18 6.24
N SER A 477 -11.78 13.60 5.09
CA SER A 477 -12.29 12.32 4.61
C SER A 477 -11.19 11.40 4.12
N ASP A 478 -11.50 10.10 4.09
CA ASP A 478 -10.62 9.03 3.61
C ASP A 478 -10.63 8.85 2.08
N ASP A 479 -11.28 9.76 1.33
CA ASP A 479 -11.26 9.80 -0.13
C ASP A 479 -10.52 11.04 -0.65
N LEU A 480 -9.20 11.02 -0.48
CA LEU A 480 -8.30 12.05 -0.99
C LEU A 480 -8.49 12.33 -2.48
N GLY A 481 -8.86 11.32 -3.28
CA GLY A 481 -9.11 11.50 -4.69
C GLY A 481 -10.38 12.28 -5.01
N ALA A 482 -11.46 12.11 -4.23
CA ALA A 482 -12.65 12.94 -4.37
C ALA A 482 -12.37 14.40 -3.98
N VAL A 483 -11.72 14.63 -2.85
CA VAL A 483 -11.36 15.98 -2.40
C VAL A 483 -10.42 16.65 -3.40
N THR A 484 -9.41 15.93 -3.90
CA THR A 484 -8.51 16.44 -4.96
C THR A 484 -9.28 16.87 -6.21
N ARG A 485 -10.26 16.08 -6.66
CA ARG A 485 -11.08 16.43 -7.83
C ARG A 485 -11.90 17.70 -7.57
N ALA A 486 -12.55 17.79 -6.41
CA ALA A 486 -13.32 18.97 -6.03
C ALA A 486 -12.45 20.22 -5.93
N VAL A 487 -11.26 20.12 -5.31
CA VAL A 487 -10.27 21.20 -5.24
C VAL A 487 -9.79 21.61 -6.64
N THR A 488 -9.56 20.65 -7.54
CA THR A 488 -9.14 20.94 -8.92
C THR A 488 -10.25 21.68 -9.68
N GLU A 489 -11.48 21.20 -9.60
CA GLU A 489 -12.65 21.83 -10.24
C GLU A 489 -12.90 23.24 -9.70
N ALA A 490 -12.74 23.45 -8.39
CA ALA A 490 -12.86 24.77 -7.77
C ALA A 490 -11.72 25.69 -8.22
N LEU A 491 -10.48 25.19 -8.28
CA LEU A 491 -9.30 25.98 -8.66
C LEU A 491 -9.37 26.42 -10.13
N ASP A 492 -9.91 25.59 -11.02
CA ASP A 492 -10.09 25.90 -12.44
C ASP A 492 -11.07 27.06 -12.68
N VAL A 493 -11.98 27.33 -11.73
CA VAL A 493 -12.95 28.45 -11.79
C VAL A 493 -12.36 29.75 -11.21
N VAL A 494 -11.31 29.68 -10.39
CA VAL A 494 -10.71 30.86 -9.75
C VAL A 494 -9.89 31.66 -10.75
N GLU A 495 -10.31 32.90 -11.03
CA GLU A 495 -9.57 33.83 -11.89
C GLU A 495 -8.31 34.40 -11.20
N LEU A 496 -7.15 33.83 -11.51
CA LEU A 496 -5.87 34.28 -10.96
C LEU A 496 -5.40 35.61 -11.58
N PRO A 497 -4.70 36.47 -10.80
CA PRO A 497 -4.07 37.69 -11.32
C PRO A 497 -3.03 37.39 -12.41
N ILE A 498 -2.78 38.37 -13.29
CA ILE A 498 -1.76 38.27 -14.33
C ILE A 498 -0.38 38.03 -13.68
N GLY A 499 0.34 37.02 -14.16
CA GLY A 499 1.65 36.66 -13.64
C GLY A 499 1.62 35.79 -12.38
N ALA A 500 0.44 35.34 -11.94
CA ALA A 500 0.28 34.30 -10.92
C ALA A 500 -0.06 32.95 -11.57
N THR A 501 0.47 31.87 -11.00
CA THR A 501 0.18 30.48 -11.39
C THR A 501 -0.12 29.66 -10.15
N ALA A 502 -1.05 28.72 -10.25
CA ALA A 502 -1.41 27.79 -9.19
C ALA A 502 -1.13 26.35 -9.64
N ASN A 503 -0.50 25.56 -8.79
CA ASN A 503 -0.30 24.14 -9.01
C ASN A 503 -0.67 23.36 -7.74
N ILE A 504 -1.39 22.26 -7.91
CA ILE A 504 -1.72 21.35 -6.82
C ILE A 504 -0.50 20.49 -6.49
N GLY A 505 -0.23 20.37 -5.20
CA GLY A 505 0.91 19.70 -4.57
C GLY A 505 0.48 18.99 -3.29
N GLY A 506 1.45 18.72 -2.42
CA GLY A 506 1.20 18.02 -1.16
C GLY A 506 0.84 16.55 -1.38
N VAL A 507 0.00 15.98 -0.50
CA VAL A 507 -0.36 14.55 -0.55
C VAL A 507 -0.98 14.12 -1.87
N SER A 508 -1.69 15.03 -2.54
CA SER A 508 -2.36 14.77 -3.82
C SER A 508 -1.36 14.51 -4.95
N ALA A 509 -0.29 15.32 -5.01
CA ALA A 509 0.78 15.11 -5.97
C ALA A 509 1.58 13.84 -5.68
N ASP A 510 1.88 13.57 -4.40
CA ASP A 510 2.56 12.35 -3.97
C ASP A 510 1.74 11.10 -4.34
N GLN A 511 0.41 11.14 -4.16
CA GLN A 511 -0.52 10.09 -4.56
C GLN A 511 -0.50 9.88 -6.07
N ALA A 512 -0.64 10.95 -6.86
CA ALA A 512 -0.68 10.87 -8.31
C ALA A 512 0.63 10.33 -8.90
N GLU A 513 1.78 10.83 -8.42
CA GLU A 513 3.09 10.35 -8.83
C GLU A 513 3.26 8.87 -8.48
N SER A 514 2.96 8.50 -7.24
CA SER A 514 3.13 7.12 -6.76
C SER A 514 2.20 6.14 -7.47
N PHE A 515 0.95 6.52 -7.72
CA PHE A 515 0.00 5.68 -8.45
C PHE A 515 0.44 5.50 -9.89
N GLY A 516 0.97 6.55 -10.54
CA GLY A 516 1.55 6.46 -11.88
C GLY A 516 2.75 5.49 -11.91
N GLN A 517 3.69 5.62 -10.96
CA GLN A 517 4.86 4.75 -10.87
C GLN A 517 4.48 3.30 -10.56
N LEU A 518 3.57 3.06 -9.61
CA LEU A 518 3.08 1.72 -9.27
C LEU A 518 2.25 1.09 -10.39
N GLY A 519 1.46 1.88 -11.12
CA GLY A 519 0.75 1.42 -12.32
C GLY A 519 1.72 0.96 -13.41
N LEU A 520 2.79 1.72 -13.64
CA LEU A 520 3.88 1.32 -14.55
C LEU A 520 4.62 0.09 -14.04
N ALA A 521 4.88 0.00 -12.72
CA ALA A 521 5.49 -1.17 -12.09
C ALA A 521 4.62 -2.43 -12.24
N LEU A 522 3.29 -2.31 -12.14
CA LEU A 522 2.33 -3.39 -12.36
C LEU A 522 2.38 -3.89 -13.82
N LEU A 523 2.41 -2.98 -14.80
CA LEU A 523 2.55 -3.34 -16.21
C LEU A 523 3.90 -4.02 -16.50
N ALA A 524 4.98 -3.50 -15.91
CA ALA A 524 6.30 -4.11 -16.00
C ALA A 524 6.32 -5.51 -15.36
N ALA A 525 5.66 -5.70 -14.21
CA ALA A 525 5.54 -6.99 -13.54
C ALA A 525 4.81 -8.01 -14.43
N VAL A 526 3.68 -7.63 -15.05
CA VAL A 526 2.97 -8.48 -16.02
C VAL A 526 3.86 -8.88 -17.20
N ALA A 527 4.68 -7.95 -17.72
CA ALA A 527 5.62 -8.22 -18.81
C ALA A 527 6.76 -9.15 -18.38
N ILE A 528 7.33 -8.96 -17.19
CA ILE A 528 8.38 -9.83 -16.65
C ILE A 528 7.83 -11.24 -16.41
N VAL A 529 6.63 -11.35 -15.83
CA VAL A 529 5.93 -12.63 -15.64
C VAL A 529 5.73 -13.33 -16.98
N TYR A 530 5.29 -12.61 -18.02
CA TYR A 530 5.19 -13.17 -19.36
C TYR A 530 6.53 -13.77 -19.82
N LEU A 531 7.63 -13.04 -19.70
CA LEU A 531 8.96 -13.49 -20.13
C LEU A 531 9.43 -14.74 -19.37
N VAL A 532 9.26 -14.75 -18.05
CA VAL A 532 9.62 -15.92 -17.20
C VAL A 532 8.80 -17.14 -17.64
N MET A 533 7.50 -16.98 -17.88
CA MET A 533 6.63 -18.07 -18.28
C MET A 533 6.90 -18.57 -19.70
N VAL A 534 7.30 -17.68 -20.62
CA VAL A 534 7.75 -18.09 -21.96
C VAL A 534 8.97 -19.01 -21.84
N ALA A 535 9.93 -18.66 -20.99
CA ALA A 535 11.10 -19.50 -20.72
C ALA A 535 10.70 -20.83 -20.07
N THR A 536 9.78 -20.82 -19.09
CA THR A 536 9.29 -22.02 -18.41
C THR A 536 8.58 -23.00 -19.34
N PHE A 537 7.61 -22.52 -20.13
CA PHE A 537 6.76 -23.39 -20.95
C PHE A 537 7.31 -23.63 -22.36
N SER A 538 8.37 -22.92 -22.76
CA SER A 538 8.87 -22.92 -24.15
C SER A 538 7.74 -22.65 -25.17
N SER A 539 6.82 -21.74 -24.82
CA SER A 539 5.63 -21.41 -25.60
C SER A 539 5.27 -19.94 -25.43
N LEU A 540 4.89 -19.27 -26.53
CA LEU A 540 4.41 -17.88 -26.50
C LEU A 540 2.91 -17.77 -26.16
N VAL A 541 2.16 -18.84 -26.40
CA VAL A 541 0.69 -18.83 -26.31
C VAL A 541 0.21 -19.22 -24.92
N GLN A 542 0.88 -20.19 -24.28
CA GLN A 542 0.51 -20.66 -22.94
C GLN A 542 0.62 -19.54 -21.88
N PRO A 543 1.69 -18.74 -21.84
CA PRO A 543 1.78 -17.60 -20.93
C PRO A 543 0.63 -16.60 -21.11
N LEU A 544 0.27 -16.26 -22.35
CA LEU A 544 -0.82 -15.32 -22.62
C LEU A 544 -2.17 -15.82 -22.08
N ILE A 545 -2.44 -17.13 -22.17
CA ILE A 545 -3.65 -17.75 -21.60
C ILE A 545 -3.69 -17.55 -20.09
N LEU A 546 -2.53 -17.64 -19.43
CA LEU A 546 -2.43 -17.54 -17.98
C LEU A 546 -2.53 -16.10 -17.50
N LEU A 547 -1.99 -15.13 -18.25
CA LEU A 547 -2.13 -13.70 -17.92
C LEU A 547 -3.58 -13.20 -17.97
N ILE A 548 -4.46 -13.83 -18.76
CA ILE A 548 -5.89 -13.51 -18.76
C ILE A 548 -6.53 -13.73 -17.38
N SER A 549 -5.94 -14.53 -16.49
CA SER A 549 -6.44 -14.69 -15.11
C SER A 549 -6.21 -13.47 -14.22
N ILE A 550 -5.27 -12.58 -14.55
CA ILE A 550 -4.89 -11.43 -13.71
C ILE A 550 -6.02 -10.39 -13.61
N PRO A 551 -6.64 -9.92 -14.72
CA PRO A 551 -7.79 -9.00 -14.61
C PRO A 551 -8.95 -9.54 -13.76
N PHE A 552 -9.13 -10.86 -13.73
CA PHE A 552 -10.18 -11.50 -12.91
C PHE A 552 -9.84 -11.53 -11.42
N ALA A 553 -8.56 -11.46 -11.05
CA ALA A 553 -8.17 -11.25 -9.66
C ALA A 553 -8.58 -9.86 -9.19
N ALA A 554 -8.47 -8.83 -10.04
CA ALA A 554 -8.90 -7.48 -9.71
C ALA A 554 -10.39 -7.42 -9.34
N THR A 555 -11.26 -8.22 -9.96
CA THR A 555 -12.69 -8.27 -9.60
C THR A 555 -12.92 -8.52 -8.12
N GLY A 556 -12.22 -9.51 -7.55
CA GLY A 556 -12.36 -9.86 -6.15
C GLY A 556 -11.66 -8.86 -5.23
N ALA A 557 -10.51 -8.34 -5.65
CA ALA A 557 -9.78 -7.33 -4.90
C ALA A 557 -10.59 -6.03 -4.75
N LEU A 558 -11.04 -5.45 -5.87
CA LEU A 558 -11.83 -4.23 -5.89
C LEU A 558 -13.20 -4.42 -5.22
N GLY A 559 -13.82 -5.58 -5.46
CA GLY A 559 -15.10 -5.92 -4.82
C GLY A 559 -14.99 -6.01 -3.29
N LEU A 560 -13.90 -6.57 -2.76
CA LEU A 560 -13.72 -6.68 -1.31
C LEU A 560 -13.38 -5.33 -0.68
N LEU A 561 -12.54 -4.51 -1.32
CA LEU A 561 -12.28 -3.12 -0.89
C LEU A 561 -13.56 -2.30 -0.77
N LEU A 562 -14.47 -2.42 -1.74
CA LEU A 562 -15.75 -1.70 -1.73
C LEU A 562 -16.71 -2.24 -0.65
N ILE A 563 -16.70 -3.54 -0.39
CA ILE A 563 -17.53 -4.14 0.68
C ILE A 563 -17.02 -3.75 2.06
N THR A 564 -15.70 -3.61 2.24
CA THR A 564 -15.07 -3.25 3.51
C THR A 564 -14.88 -1.75 3.71
N ASP A 565 -15.38 -0.93 2.79
CA ASP A 565 -15.18 0.53 2.74
C ASP A 565 -13.72 0.94 2.97
N THR A 566 -12.79 0.20 2.35
CA THR A 566 -11.36 0.45 2.48
C THR A 566 -10.85 1.15 1.21
N PRO A 567 -10.21 2.33 1.32
CA PRO A 567 -9.77 3.08 0.16
C PRO A 567 -8.65 2.35 -0.61
N LEU A 568 -8.62 2.56 -1.92
CA LEU A 568 -7.55 2.10 -2.77
C LEU A 568 -6.33 3.02 -2.59
N GLY A 569 -5.41 2.61 -1.72
CA GLY A 569 -4.13 3.29 -1.51
C GLY A 569 -2.90 2.54 -2.03
N VAL A 570 -1.72 3.08 -1.73
CA VAL A 570 -0.42 2.46 -2.05
C VAL A 570 -0.32 1.02 -1.51
N PRO A 571 -0.69 0.71 -0.24
CA PRO A 571 -0.65 -0.68 0.24
C PRO A 571 -1.56 -1.62 -0.57
N ALA A 572 -2.72 -1.15 -1.00
CA ALA A 572 -3.66 -1.92 -1.82
C ALA A 572 -3.10 -2.16 -3.25
N LEU A 573 -2.46 -1.16 -3.87
CA LEU A 573 -1.75 -1.31 -5.15
C LEU A 573 -0.62 -2.33 -5.06
N ILE A 574 0.16 -2.31 -3.99
CA ILE A 574 1.21 -3.31 -3.72
C ILE A 574 0.57 -4.71 -3.55
N GLY A 575 -0.57 -4.81 -2.88
CA GLY A 575 -1.36 -6.04 -2.81
C GLY A 575 -1.80 -6.56 -4.19
N MET A 576 -2.23 -5.67 -5.09
CA MET A 576 -2.59 -6.03 -6.47
C MET A 576 -1.38 -6.51 -7.26
N LEU A 577 -0.22 -5.91 -7.02
CA LEU A 577 1.03 -6.31 -7.62
C LEU A 577 1.43 -7.71 -7.11
N LEU A 578 1.31 -7.99 -5.82
CA LEU A 578 1.51 -9.33 -5.23
C LEU A 578 0.55 -10.37 -5.84
N LEU A 579 -0.71 -10.01 -6.08
CA LEU A 579 -1.69 -10.88 -6.73
C LEU A 579 -1.22 -11.37 -8.10
N VAL A 580 -0.52 -10.55 -8.90
CA VAL A 580 -0.02 -10.98 -10.22
C VAL A 580 0.82 -12.26 -10.09
N GLY A 581 1.73 -12.32 -9.11
CA GLY A 581 2.58 -13.50 -8.91
C GLY A 581 1.82 -14.69 -8.33
N VAL A 582 0.99 -14.46 -7.31
CA VAL A 582 0.27 -15.55 -6.62
C VAL A 582 -0.81 -16.18 -7.51
N VAL A 583 -1.55 -15.38 -8.26
CA VAL A 583 -2.59 -15.85 -9.20
C VAL A 583 -1.98 -16.73 -10.28
N VAL A 584 -0.86 -16.27 -10.85
CA VAL A 584 -0.16 -16.98 -11.92
C VAL A 584 0.47 -18.28 -11.41
N THR A 585 0.92 -18.34 -10.15
CA THR A 585 1.46 -19.57 -9.53
C THR A 585 0.48 -20.76 -9.64
N ASN A 586 -0.78 -20.57 -9.23
CA ASN A 586 -1.78 -21.63 -9.31
C ASN A 586 -2.05 -22.08 -10.74
N ALA A 587 -2.03 -21.13 -11.68
CA ALA A 587 -2.25 -21.38 -13.10
C ALA A 587 -1.06 -22.12 -13.74
N ILE A 588 0.19 -21.78 -13.38
CA ILE A 588 1.41 -22.43 -13.84
C ILE A 588 1.38 -23.92 -13.53
N VAL A 589 1.11 -24.29 -12.27
CA VAL A 589 1.15 -25.70 -11.87
C VAL A 589 0.00 -26.50 -12.50
N LEU A 590 -1.15 -25.86 -12.76
CA LEU A 590 -2.24 -26.50 -13.50
C LEU A 590 -1.87 -26.80 -14.96
N ILE A 591 -1.33 -25.82 -15.68
CA ILE A 591 -0.93 -26.00 -17.08
C ILE A 591 0.24 -26.97 -17.22
N ASP A 592 1.20 -26.92 -16.30
CA ASP A 592 2.32 -27.86 -16.32
C ASP A 592 1.82 -29.31 -16.24
N LEU A 593 0.92 -29.62 -15.30
CA LEU A 593 0.36 -30.97 -15.20
C LEU A 593 -0.44 -31.39 -16.45
N ILE A 594 -1.19 -30.46 -17.05
CA ILE A 594 -1.89 -30.71 -18.32
C ILE A 594 -0.86 -31.03 -19.44
N ASN A 595 0.24 -30.28 -19.51
CA ASN A 595 1.32 -30.53 -20.46
C ASN A 595 2.02 -31.87 -20.20
N GLN A 596 2.22 -32.27 -18.94
CA GLN A 596 2.75 -33.60 -18.59
C GLN A 596 1.84 -34.71 -19.11
N TYR A 597 0.51 -34.61 -18.91
CA TYR A 597 -0.44 -35.58 -19.46
C TYR A 597 -0.48 -35.61 -20.98
N ARG A 598 -0.27 -34.47 -21.64
CA ARG A 598 -0.14 -34.42 -23.10
C ARG A 598 1.14 -35.08 -23.60
N LYS A 599 2.27 -34.90 -22.90
CA LYS A 599 3.53 -35.60 -23.20
C LYS A 599 3.38 -37.12 -23.05
N GLN A 600 2.49 -37.59 -22.18
CA GLN A 600 2.12 -39.00 -22.03
C GLN A 600 1.17 -39.52 -23.14
N GLY A 601 0.81 -38.70 -24.12
CA GLY A 601 -0.02 -39.10 -25.27
C GLY A 601 -1.52 -39.05 -25.05
N LYS A 602 -2.01 -38.52 -23.93
CA LYS A 602 -3.45 -38.32 -23.70
C LYS A 602 -4.01 -37.22 -24.60
N SER A 603 -5.29 -37.36 -25.01
CA SER A 603 -6.01 -36.32 -25.75
C SER A 603 -6.12 -35.02 -24.95
N ILE A 604 -6.22 -33.85 -25.59
CA ILE A 604 -6.20 -32.56 -24.88
C ILE A 604 -7.34 -32.49 -23.87
N GLN A 605 -8.52 -32.97 -24.25
CA GLN A 605 -9.70 -32.93 -23.37
C GLN A 605 -9.54 -33.85 -22.14
N GLN A 606 -8.92 -35.03 -22.32
CA GLN A 606 -8.60 -35.91 -21.19
C GLN A 606 -7.52 -35.32 -20.30
N SER A 607 -6.45 -34.77 -20.88
CA SER A 607 -5.37 -34.12 -20.12
C SER A 607 -5.86 -32.95 -19.28
N ILE A 608 -6.77 -32.13 -19.83
CA ILE A 608 -7.40 -31.04 -19.07
C ILE A 608 -8.25 -31.61 -17.93
N MET A 609 -9.11 -32.59 -18.19
CA MET A 609 -10.00 -33.15 -17.17
C MET A 609 -9.21 -33.80 -16.02
N ASP A 610 -8.21 -34.63 -16.36
CA ASP A 610 -7.38 -35.32 -15.38
C ASP A 610 -6.50 -34.33 -14.60
N GLY A 611 -5.86 -33.38 -15.30
CA GLY A 611 -5.01 -32.36 -14.69
C GLY A 611 -5.79 -31.43 -13.75
N SER A 612 -6.92 -30.89 -14.22
CA SER A 612 -7.81 -30.04 -13.41
C SER A 612 -8.37 -30.77 -12.20
N ARG A 613 -8.72 -32.05 -12.33
CA ARG A 613 -9.19 -32.87 -11.21
C ARG A 613 -8.12 -33.04 -10.14
N GLN A 614 -6.90 -33.34 -10.56
CA GLN A 614 -5.79 -33.65 -9.66
C GLN A 614 -5.24 -32.40 -8.95
N ARG A 615 -5.36 -31.23 -9.59
CA ARG A 615 -4.93 -29.95 -9.00
C ARG A 615 -6.00 -29.25 -8.17
N LEU A 616 -7.28 -29.63 -8.28
CA LEU A 616 -8.37 -29.00 -7.55
C LEU A 616 -8.09 -28.92 -6.03
N ARG A 617 -7.73 -30.05 -5.41
CA ARG A 617 -7.51 -30.10 -3.96
C ARG A 617 -6.25 -29.33 -3.55
N PRO A 618 -5.07 -29.50 -4.19
CA PRO A 618 -3.92 -28.64 -3.94
C PRO A 618 -4.23 -27.16 -4.08
N ILE A 619 -4.83 -26.72 -5.19
CA ILE A 619 -5.11 -25.29 -5.47
C ILE A 619 -6.08 -24.68 -4.44
N VAL A 620 -7.12 -25.42 -4.04
CA VAL A 620 -8.06 -24.93 -3.01
C VAL A 620 -7.40 -24.91 -1.63
N MET A 621 -6.54 -25.89 -1.33
CA MET A 621 -5.81 -25.94 -0.06
C MET A 621 -4.83 -24.77 0.08
N THR A 622 -4.07 -24.47 -0.97
CA THR A 622 -3.13 -23.35 -1.02
C THR A 622 -3.86 -22.02 -0.86
N ALA A 623 -4.90 -21.78 -1.66
CA ALA A 623 -5.70 -20.57 -1.57
C ALA A 623 -6.32 -20.36 -0.18
N LEU A 624 -6.94 -21.40 0.41
CA LEU A 624 -7.52 -21.30 1.75
C LEU A 624 -6.47 -21.09 2.85
N ALA A 625 -5.31 -21.73 2.75
CA ALA A 625 -4.22 -21.54 3.71
C ALA A 625 -3.75 -20.07 3.71
N THR A 626 -3.55 -19.49 2.53
CA THR A 626 -3.18 -18.07 2.40
C THR A 626 -4.31 -17.15 2.89
N ILE A 627 -5.57 -17.43 2.54
CA ILE A 627 -6.72 -16.64 3.02
C ILE A 627 -6.79 -16.66 4.55
N PHE A 628 -6.70 -17.83 5.19
CA PHE A 628 -6.73 -17.93 6.65
C PHE A 628 -5.51 -17.29 7.31
N ALA A 629 -4.33 -17.37 6.70
CA ALA A 629 -3.12 -16.71 7.22
C ALA A 629 -3.24 -15.17 7.18
N LEU A 630 -3.92 -14.63 6.17
CA LEU A 630 -4.11 -13.18 6.00
C LEU A 630 -5.36 -12.64 6.68
N SER A 631 -6.29 -13.51 7.12
CA SER A 631 -7.57 -13.08 7.72
C SER A 631 -7.39 -12.19 8.95
N PRO A 632 -6.47 -12.47 9.91
CA PRO A 632 -6.25 -11.59 11.06
C PRO A 632 -5.79 -10.19 10.68
N LEU A 633 -4.94 -10.07 9.64
CA LEU A 633 -4.46 -8.80 9.11
C LEU A 633 -5.60 -8.03 8.42
N ALA A 634 -6.41 -8.71 7.62
CA ALA A 634 -7.55 -8.11 6.93
C ALA A 634 -8.65 -7.62 7.88
N LEU A 635 -8.71 -8.17 9.10
CA LEU A 635 -9.61 -7.71 10.16
C LEU A 635 -9.02 -6.59 11.03
N GLY A 636 -7.76 -6.18 10.80
CA GLY A 636 -7.11 -5.11 11.57
C GLY A 636 -6.79 -5.47 13.03
N ILE A 637 -6.89 -6.76 13.42
CA ILE A 637 -6.74 -7.20 14.82
C ILE A 637 -5.28 -7.04 15.30
N THR A 638 -4.32 -7.06 14.38
CA THR A 638 -2.90 -6.91 14.68
C THR A 638 -2.53 -5.44 14.56
N GLY A 639 -2.08 -4.80 15.65
CA GLY A 639 -1.54 -3.44 15.64
C GLY A 639 -0.56 -3.23 14.47
N GLY A 640 -0.70 -2.12 13.74
CA GLY A 640 -0.10 -1.93 12.41
C GLY A 640 -1.06 -2.20 11.23
N GLY A 641 -2.36 -1.98 11.45
CA GLY A 641 -3.42 -2.20 10.45
C GLY A 641 -3.25 -1.39 9.16
N PHE A 642 -2.63 -0.21 9.21
CA PHE A 642 -2.64 0.71 8.06
C PHE A 642 -2.00 0.16 6.77
N ILE A 643 -0.88 -0.56 6.86
CA ILE A 643 -0.26 -1.22 5.67
C ILE A 643 -0.88 -2.59 5.44
N SER A 644 -1.05 -3.36 6.51
CA SER A 644 -1.30 -4.79 6.42
C SER A 644 -2.75 -5.11 6.05
N GLN A 645 -3.72 -4.28 6.48
CA GLN A 645 -5.14 -4.51 6.25
C GLN A 645 -5.56 -4.30 4.79
N PRO A 646 -5.32 -3.13 4.14
CA PRO A 646 -5.74 -2.93 2.75
C PRO A 646 -5.04 -3.91 1.80
N LEU A 647 -3.76 -4.20 2.06
CA LEU A 647 -2.99 -5.19 1.32
C LEU A 647 -3.61 -6.59 1.47
N ALA A 648 -3.89 -7.04 2.70
CA ALA A 648 -4.48 -8.36 2.95
C ALA A 648 -5.88 -8.49 2.33
N ILE A 649 -6.72 -7.46 2.43
CA ILE A 649 -8.05 -7.40 1.82
C ILE A 649 -7.98 -7.63 0.31
N VAL A 650 -7.09 -6.90 -0.37
CA VAL A 650 -6.87 -7.05 -1.81
C VAL A 650 -6.45 -8.47 -2.15
N VAL A 651 -5.47 -9.01 -1.44
CA VAL A 651 -4.92 -10.34 -1.71
C VAL A 651 -5.96 -11.44 -1.47
N ILE A 652 -6.74 -11.35 -0.38
CA ILE A 652 -7.82 -12.30 -0.09
C ILE A 652 -8.90 -12.24 -1.16
N GLY A 653 -9.43 -11.05 -1.46
CA GLY A 653 -10.46 -10.87 -2.47
C GLY A 653 -10.00 -11.38 -3.83
N GLY A 654 -8.79 -11.00 -4.23
CA GLY A 654 -8.19 -11.44 -5.48
C GLY A 654 -7.94 -12.95 -5.55
N LEU A 655 -7.53 -13.60 -4.46
CA LEU A 655 -7.36 -15.05 -4.40
C LEU A 655 -8.69 -15.79 -4.51
N VAL A 656 -9.76 -15.31 -3.85
CA VAL A 656 -11.08 -15.92 -3.92
C VAL A 656 -11.60 -15.90 -5.37
N SER A 657 -11.60 -14.72 -6.00
CA SER A 657 -12.04 -14.57 -7.40
C SER A 657 -11.14 -15.37 -8.34
N SER A 658 -9.82 -15.15 -8.28
CA SER A 658 -8.88 -15.80 -9.20
C SER A 658 -8.83 -17.32 -9.07
N THR A 659 -9.02 -17.89 -7.88
CA THR A 659 -8.99 -19.35 -7.71
C THR A 659 -10.17 -19.99 -8.44
N VAL A 660 -11.37 -19.43 -8.27
CA VAL A 660 -12.59 -19.91 -8.95
C VAL A 660 -12.46 -19.71 -10.46
N LEU A 661 -12.05 -18.51 -10.89
CA LEU A 661 -11.96 -18.19 -12.30
C LEU A 661 -10.81 -18.93 -13.00
N THR A 662 -9.67 -19.15 -12.36
CA THR A 662 -8.54 -19.92 -12.93
C THR A 662 -8.93 -21.38 -13.16
N LEU A 663 -9.60 -22.02 -12.19
CA LEU A 663 -10.05 -23.39 -12.34
C LEU A 663 -11.09 -23.56 -13.48
N VAL A 664 -11.81 -22.51 -13.86
CA VAL A 664 -12.83 -22.59 -14.91
C VAL A 664 -12.33 -22.07 -16.25
N ILE A 665 -11.77 -20.86 -16.28
CA ILE A 665 -11.45 -20.10 -17.49
C ILE A 665 -10.18 -20.62 -18.15
N VAL A 666 -9.12 -20.90 -17.37
CA VAL A 666 -7.82 -21.34 -17.94
C VAL A 666 -7.97 -22.65 -18.71
N PRO A 667 -8.65 -23.70 -18.18
CA PRO A 667 -8.96 -24.91 -18.96
C PRO A 667 -9.72 -24.65 -20.26
N VAL A 668 -10.70 -23.74 -20.24
CA VAL A 668 -11.53 -23.42 -21.41
C VAL A 668 -10.72 -22.69 -22.48
N LEU A 669 -9.91 -21.71 -22.09
CA LEU A 669 -9.01 -20.98 -22.98
C LEU A 669 -7.96 -21.90 -23.59
N TYR A 670 -7.34 -22.75 -22.76
CA TYR A 670 -6.39 -23.75 -23.23
C TYR A 670 -7.02 -24.67 -24.28
N TRP A 671 -8.22 -25.20 -24.02
CA TRP A 671 -8.94 -26.01 -25.02
C TRP A 671 -9.30 -25.25 -26.30
N LEU A 672 -9.69 -23.97 -26.20
CA LEU A 672 -10.06 -23.15 -27.36
C LEU A 672 -8.88 -22.86 -28.29
N ILE A 673 -7.68 -22.72 -27.75
CA ILE A 673 -6.49 -22.30 -28.47
C ILE A 673 -5.66 -23.51 -28.92
N GLU A 674 -5.27 -24.38 -27.99
CA GLU A 674 -4.48 -25.59 -28.27
C GLU A 674 -5.32 -26.70 -28.89
N GLY A 675 -6.60 -26.79 -28.53
CA GLY A 675 -7.53 -27.79 -29.08
C GLY A 675 -7.98 -27.52 -30.52
N ARG A 676 -7.50 -26.46 -31.19
CA ARG A 676 -7.91 -26.13 -32.58
C ARG A 676 -7.60 -27.25 -33.58
N ALA A 677 -6.42 -27.86 -33.47
CA ALA A 677 -6.01 -28.96 -34.35
C ALA A 677 -6.85 -30.23 -34.10
N GLU A 678 -7.07 -30.60 -32.84
CA GLU A 678 -7.87 -31.76 -32.45
C GLU A 678 -9.37 -31.55 -32.77
N ARG A 679 -9.89 -30.33 -32.64
CA ARG A 679 -11.24 -29.94 -33.08
C ARG A 679 -11.41 -30.05 -34.60
N LYS A 680 -10.40 -29.67 -35.39
CA LYS A 680 -10.44 -29.86 -36.86
C LYS A 680 -10.51 -31.36 -37.20
N LEU A 681 -9.72 -32.20 -36.53
CA LEU A 681 -9.74 -33.66 -36.68
C LEU A 681 -11.08 -34.28 -36.25
N LEU A 682 -11.65 -33.87 -35.12
CA LEU A 682 -12.95 -34.33 -34.63
C LEU A 682 -14.11 -33.86 -35.52
N LYS A 683 -14.10 -32.61 -35.99
CA LYS A 683 -15.08 -32.08 -36.96
C LYS A 683 -14.96 -32.78 -38.32
N ALA A 684 -13.75 -33.13 -38.77
CA ALA A 684 -13.52 -33.91 -39.98
C ALA A 684 -14.08 -35.34 -39.83
N LYS A 685 -13.85 -36.01 -38.69
CA LYS A 685 -14.45 -37.33 -38.37
C LYS A 685 -15.98 -37.27 -38.29
N ALA A 686 -16.55 -36.20 -37.72
CA ALA A 686 -18.00 -35.99 -37.65
C ALA A 686 -18.63 -35.72 -39.02
N LYS A 687 -17.95 -34.97 -39.91
CA LYS A 687 -18.37 -34.79 -41.32
C LYS A 687 -18.22 -36.08 -42.14
N GLY A 688 -17.17 -36.88 -41.88
CA GLY A 688 -16.96 -38.19 -42.51
C GLY A 688 -18.05 -39.21 -42.17
N LYS A 689 -18.51 -39.25 -40.92
CA LYS A 689 -19.63 -40.11 -40.47
C LYS A 689 -21.01 -39.68 -40.98
N ARG A 690 -21.17 -38.47 -41.54
CA ARG A 690 -22.43 -38.03 -42.18
C ARG A 690 -22.58 -38.51 -43.63
N LYS A 691 -21.49 -38.89 -44.32
CA LYS A 691 -21.51 -39.40 -45.70
C LYS A 691 -22.02 -40.85 -45.93
N PRO A 692 -22.05 -41.81 -44.97
CA PRO A 692 -22.57 -43.15 -45.26
C PRO A 692 -24.09 -43.22 -45.28
N LYS A 693 -24.80 -42.38 -44.51
CA LYS A 693 -26.28 -42.41 -44.45
C LYS A 693 -26.95 -41.80 -45.69
N ALA A 694 -26.31 -40.85 -46.38
CA ALA A 694 -26.83 -40.29 -47.63
C ALA A 694 -26.69 -41.26 -48.81
N LYS A 695 -25.60 -42.05 -48.88
CA LYS A 695 -25.42 -43.09 -49.90
C LYS A 695 -26.30 -44.33 -49.65
N ALA A 696 -26.58 -44.68 -48.39
CA ALA A 696 -27.51 -45.77 -48.06
C ALA A 696 -28.98 -45.43 -48.41
N ARG A 697 -29.42 -44.19 -48.19
CA ARG A 697 -30.77 -43.74 -48.61
C ARG A 697 -30.93 -43.66 -50.13
N LYS A 698 -29.88 -43.26 -50.88
CA LYS A 698 -29.92 -43.24 -52.35
C LYS A 698 -29.92 -44.65 -52.99
N ARG A 699 -29.29 -45.64 -52.36
CA ARG A 699 -29.33 -47.05 -52.82
C ARG A 699 -30.65 -47.76 -52.53
N LEU A 700 -31.41 -47.31 -51.52
CA LEU A 700 -32.76 -47.83 -51.22
C LEU A 700 -33.88 -47.17 -52.05
N ALA A 701 -33.65 -45.97 -52.59
CA ALA A 701 -34.58 -45.30 -53.49
C ALA A 701 -34.45 -45.72 -54.97
N LEU A 702 -33.35 -46.38 -55.35
CA LEU A 702 -33.13 -46.97 -56.69
C LEU A 702 -33.53 -48.46 -56.77
N LYS A 703 -34.12 -49.00 -55.70
CA LYS A 703 -34.56 -50.39 -55.57
C LYS A 703 -36.07 -50.51 -55.28
N ARG A 704 -36.82 -49.43 -55.48
CA ARG A 704 -38.28 -49.39 -55.43
C ARG A 704 -38.83 -48.96 -56.78
#